data_AF-A0A7C9DFA5-F1
#
_entry.id   AF-A0A7C9DFA5-F1
#
_cell.length_a   1.000
_cell.length_b   1.000
_cell.length_c   1.000
_cell.angle_alpha   90.00
_cell.angle_beta   90.00
_cell.angle_gamma   90.00
#
_symmetry.space_group_name_H-M   'P 1'
#
loop_
_entity.id
_entity.type
_entity.pdbx_description
1 polymer ?
#
loop_
_entity_poly.entity_id
_entity_poly.type
_entity_poly.pdbx_seq_one_letter_code
_entity_poly.pdbx_strand_id
1 'polypeptide(L)'
;RSAKNYSCWPVIVAPYNLPPSLCMTNPFMFMSLIIPGPRSPKEKLDVYLRPLIEELKLLWDGFMTYDMSRKQNFKMQAAVIWTVSEFSAYGTLSGWCTEGQLACPYCMENTKSFTLEHGHKETWFDCHRQFLPHDHVFRKNKTDFTKNRVENSPPPPRLSGDQIWDRVSTFPKTADHRDMSCMHGLHNWTKQSIFWELPYWRKLLIRHNLDFMEIEKHFFDQLIHSMMDDRRKSLDNDNARQDLLKSCKRRRLQLDGTCVEDAIVRETMLVPPYLLNEEKRKALCKWIQELAFPDGYPANLSRYVNLQKGKLLGMKSKDCHVFMERLLPVALRELLPVDVWMVITELSQFFRDISRSILPTDDMVRLERNIPEILCKLERIFPPAFFGATEHMSIHLPYEAKVGGPVQYRSTYPFERFLHCLKAKLGAKAGVESSLCDVYLAEEKSNFCNQYVKANLDPKAKKVVRNVDKGIQGTAGQKIPNFFYYNDKDAKVKQRFLELRDFSTAHGYVLSNCKFLREYEGLFEQEVIKKHPHVTAGEVWSKFNDQFPKWFEKHILSLKIADDNILWTLAVGPRRDARKYNRYSINGYNFHTYAYGKNKSTMNYGVCVKDIGVERYGILQEVIELTYVGETCYRTTLFKCDWFESIKVHPLYKLVEVNFTKKQSKYGPFVLPQLVEQVYFTTYPSIKNDREEWRAVFKIKARSRACASVNQIVFQEGLIKDPPSLSGPTVADEEDVGKSDEEDRYEYGKDAARSEQESEDNAEFMSEMDDDFAPETDDDNNDAGKGETDSSETDFDNNDDGQSDCDS
;
A
#
# COMPACT_ATOMS: atom_id res chain seq x y z
N ARG A 1 22.73 -12.30 -29.28
CA ARG A 1 21.74 -11.54 -30.10
C ARG A 1 21.22 -10.42 -29.20
N SER A 2 21.53 -9.14 -29.44
CA SER A 2 20.89 -8.07 -28.68
C SER A 2 19.40 -8.08 -29.03
N ALA A 3 18.53 -8.24 -28.03
CA ALA A 3 17.09 -8.15 -28.25
C ALA A 3 16.81 -6.75 -28.82
N LYS A 4 16.30 -6.67 -30.06
CA LYS A 4 15.79 -5.39 -30.57
C LYS A 4 14.62 -4.98 -29.67
N ASN A 5 14.68 -3.78 -29.11
CA ASN A 5 13.58 -3.20 -28.34
C ASN A 5 12.30 -3.25 -29.18
N TYR A 6 11.30 -3.96 -28.66
CA TYR A 6 10.02 -4.21 -29.33
C TYR A 6 8.89 -3.71 -28.43
N SER A 7 8.10 -2.77 -28.93
CA SER A 7 7.01 -2.14 -28.18
C SER A 7 5.68 -2.82 -28.46
N CYS A 8 4.91 -3.18 -27.43
CA CYS A 8 3.55 -3.73 -27.56
C CYS A 8 2.62 -2.97 -26.62
N TRP A 9 1.51 -2.46 -27.13
CA TRP A 9 0.60 -1.57 -26.41
C TRP A 9 -0.81 -2.19 -26.30
N PRO A 10 -1.10 -2.91 -25.20
CA PRO A 10 -2.43 -3.41 -24.92
C PRO A 10 -3.36 -2.28 -24.43
N VAL A 11 -4.58 -2.23 -24.96
CA VAL A 11 -5.67 -1.35 -24.48
C VAL A 11 -6.67 -2.22 -23.74
N ILE A 12 -6.85 -1.95 -22.45
CA ILE A 12 -7.71 -2.74 -21.56
C ILE A 12 -8.89 -1.89 -21.11
N VAL A 13 -10.10 -2.43 -21.24
CA VAL A 13 -11.34 -1.83 -20.76
C VAL A 13 -11.85 -2.59 -19.55
N ALA A 14 -12.29 -1.88 -18.51
CA ALA A 14 -12.85 -2.46 -17.30
C ALA A 14 -14.18 -1.79 -16.92
N PRO A 15 -15.22 -2.55 -16.56
CA PRO A 15 -16.50 -2.02 -16.13
C PRO A 15 -16.45 -1.54 -14.67
N TYR A 16 -16.93 -0.32 -14.43
CA TYR A 16 -16.99 0.30 -13.11
C TYR A 16 -18.29 0.02 -12.34
N ASN A 17 -19.33 -0.45 -13.01
CA ASN A 17 -20.64 -0.75 -12.40
C ASN A 17 -20.68 -2.08 -11.64
N LEU A 18 -19.54 -2.70 -11.38
CA LEU A 18 -19.40 -3.92 -10.58
C LEU A 18 -19.09 -3.59 -9.11
N PRO A 19 -19.46 -4.46 -8.16
CA PRO A 19 -19.04 -4.31 -6.78
C PRO A 19 -17.51 -4.16 -6.65
N PRO A 20 -17.03 -3.39 -5.65
CA PRO A 20 -15.60 -3.19 -5.35
C PRO A 20 -14.72 -4.45 -5.36
N SER A 21 -15.28 -5.61 -5.01
CA SER A 21 -14.59 -6.91 -4.96
C SER A 21 -14.43 -7.59 -6.32
N LEU A 22 -15.18 -7.16 -7.34
CA LEU A 22 -15.17 -7.72 -8.70
C LEU A 22 -14.62 -6.73 -9.73
N CYS A 23 -14.85 -5.43 -9.53
CA CYS A 23 -14.33 -4.38 -10.39
C CYS A 23 -12.81 -4.51 -10.54
N MET A 24 -12.31 -4.45 -11.78
CA MET A 24 -10.88 -4.60 -12.09
C MET A 24 -10.24 -5.90 -11.56
N THR A 25 -11.00 -7.00 -11.58
CA THR A 25 -10.44 -8.35 -11.44
C THR A 25 -10.28 -8.98 -12.83
N ASN A 26 -9.37 -9.96 -12.96
CA ASN A 26 -8.99 -10.55 -14.26
C ASN A 26 -10.19 -10.96 -15.14
N PRO A 27 -11.29 -11.55 -14.63
CA PRO A 27 -12.44 -11.94 -15.48
C PRO A 27 -13.22 -10.76 -16.08
N PHE A 28 -13.00 -9.54 -15.60
CA PHE A 28 -13.71 -8.33 -16.05
C PHE A 28 -12.75 -7.28 -16.62
N MET A 29 -11.53 -7.68 -16.97
CA MET A 29 -10.61 -6.85 -17.76
C MET A 29 -10.59 -7.36 -19.19
N PHE A 30 -11.08 -6.53 -20.10
CA PHE A 30 -11.19 -6.88 -21.51
C PHE A 30 -10.02 -6.28 -22.26
N MET A 31 -9.16 -7.12 -22.84
CA MET A 31 -8.10 -6.66 -23.72
C MET A 31 -8.68 -6.33 -25.09
N SER A 32 -9.20 -5.11 -25.23
CA SER A 32 -9.95 -4.67 -26.41
C SER A 32 -9.08 -4.45 -27.64
N LEU A 33 -7.82 -4.02 -27.47
CA LEU A 33 -6.88 -3.84 -28.57
C LEU A 33 -5.47 -4.29 -28.15
N ILE A 34 -4.70 -4.80 -29.11
CA ILE A 34 -3.25 -4.99 -29.00
C ILE A 34 -2.63 -4.24 -30.17
N ILE A 35 -1.88 -3.17 -29.88
CA ILE A 35 -1.25 -2.34 -30.91
C ILE A 35 0.20 -2.80 -31.09
N PRO A 36 0.57 -3.28 -32.28
CA PRO A 36 1.85 -3.94 -32.49
C PRO A 36 3.04 -2.99 -32.69
N GLY A 37 4.22 -3.52 -32.39
CA GLY A 37 5.53 -2.87 -32.52
C GLY A 37 6.09 -2.86 -33.95
N PRO A 38 7.30 -2.32 -34.17
CA PRO A 38 8.39 -2.30 -33.18
C PRO A 38 8.55 -1.00 -32.37
N ARG A 39 7.87 0.11 -32.72
CA ARG A 39 8.03 1.42 -32.06
C ARG A 39 6.73 1.86 -31.37
N SER A 40 6.84 2.76 -30.37
CA SER A 40 5.68 3.40 -29.74
C SER A 40 4.78 4.06 -30.82
N PRO A 41 3.45 3.93 -30.71
CA PRO A 41 2.52 4.54 -31.65
C PRO A 41 2.55 6.07 -31.62
N LYS A 42 3.02 6.68 -30.51
CA LYS A 42 3.07 8.14 -30.30
C LYS A 42 1.76 8.79 -30.78
N GLU A 43 1.83 9.87 -31.54
CA GLU A 43 0.70 10.63 -32.07
C GLU A 43 -0.31 9.78 -32.86
N LYS A 44 0.12 8.65 -33.45
CA LYS A 44 -0.72 7.73 -34.23
C LYS A 44 -1.63 6.85 -33.38
N LEU A 45 -1.53 6.89 -32.05
CA LEU A 45 -2.37 6.10 -31.15
C LEU A 45 -3.88 6.22 -31.46
N ASP A 46 -4.33 7.43 -31.80
CA ASP A 46 -5.74 7.71 -32.13
C ASP A 46 -6.24 6.92 -33.34
N VAL A 47 -5.36 6.63 -34.31
CA VAL A 47 -5.70 5.81 -35.48
C VAL A 47 -6.05 4.39 -35.04
N TYR A 48 -5.26 3.83 -34.12
CA TYR A 48 -5.48 2.50 -33.58
C TYR A 48 -6.68 2.42 -32.63
N LEU A 49 -7.01 3.51 -31.93
CA LEU A 49 -8.18 3.59 -31.05
C LEU A 49 -9.50 3.73 -31.81
N ARG A 50 -9.49 4.02 -33.11
CA ARG A 50 -10.70 4.26 -33.91
C ARG A 50 -11.76 3.15 -33.78
N PRO A 51 -11.46 1.85 -33.90
CA PRO A 51 -12.46 0.80 -33.77
C PRO A 51 -13.16 0.82 -32.41
N LEU A 52 -12.39 0.99 -31.33
CA LEU A 52 -12.92 1.10 -29.97
C LEU A 52 -13.83 2.33 -29.82
N ILE A 53 -13.44 3.49 -30.37
CA ILE A 53 -14.26 4.71 -30.29
C ILE A 53 -15.59 4.56 -31.04
N GLU A 54 -15.61 3.91 -32.20
CA GLU A 54 -16.85 3.65 -32.93
C GLU A 54 -17.78 2.69 -32.15
N GLU A 55 -17.24 1.63 -31.54
CA GLU A 55 -18.03 0.75 -30.67
C GLU A 55 -18.58 1.47 -29.43
N LEU A 56 -17.80 2.39 -28.84
CA LEU A 56 -18.24 3.20 -27.72
C LEU A 56 -19.35 4.18 -28.09
N LYS A 57 -19.35 4.73 -29.32
CA LYS A 57 -20.47 5.53 -29.83
C LYS A 57 -21.74 4.69 -29.99
N LEU A 58 -21.62 3.48 -30.53
CA LEU A 58 -22.74 2.52 -30.62
C LEU A 58 -23.31 2.18 -29.24
N LEU A 59 -22.44 1.94 -28.26
CA LEU A 59 -22.84 1.69 -26.87
C LEU A 59 -23.47 2.91 -26.21
N TRP A 60 -23.05 4.13 -26.55
CA TRP A 60 -23.69 5.34 -26.04
C TRP A 60 -25.13 5.51 -26.59
N ASP A 61 -25.31 5.32 -27.90
CA ASP A 61 -26.64 5.36 -28.53
C ASP A 61 -27.53 4.21 -28.04
N GLY A 62 -26.90 3.10 -27.67
CA GLY A 62 -27.42 1.95 -26.97
C GLY A 62 -27.63 0.75 -27.88
N PHE A 63 -27.17 -0.41 -27.42
CA PHE A 63 -27.18 -1.66 -28.15
C PHE A 63 -28.21 -2.64 -27.56
N MET A 64 -28.92 -3.39 -28.41
CA MET A 64 -29.88 -4.37 -27.91
C MET A 64 -29.14 -5.57 -27.31
N THR A 65 -29.32 -5.79 -26.01
CA THR A 65 -28.63 -6.81 -25.22
C THR A 65 -29.64 -7.63 -24.44
N TYR A 66 -29.42 -8.94 -24.35
CA TYR A 66 -30.27 -9.83 -23.57
C TYR A 66 -29.86 -9.81 -22.09
N ASP A 67 -30.75 -9.40 -21.20
CA ASP A 67 -30.59 -9.51 -19.76
C ASP A 67 -30.94 -10.93 -19.31
N MET A 68 -29.92 -11.70 -18.91
CA MET A 68 -30.10 -13.08 -18.42
C MET A 68 -30.96 -13.17 -17.15
N SER A 69 -30.89 -12.16 -16.27
CA SER A 69 -31.63 -12.13 -15.00
C SER A 69 -33.11 -11.88 -15.25
N ARG A 70 -33.42 -10.88 -16.08
CA ARG A 70 -34.79 -10.49 -16.43
C ARG A 70 -35.38 -11.30 -17.58
N LYS A 71 -34.57 -12.13 -18.25
CA LYS A 71 -34.92 -12.92 -19.43
C LYS A 71 -35.58 -12.10 -20.55
N GLN A 72 -35.11 -10.88 -20.76
CA GLN A 72 -35.66 -9.96 -21.75
C GLN A 72 -34.55 -9.14 -22.38
N ASN A 73 -34.79 -8.64 -23.60
CA ASN A 73 -33.89 -7.68 -24.20
C ASN A 73 -34.07 -6.30 -23.57
N PHE A 74 -32.97 -5.59 -23.37
CA PHE A 74 -32.95 -4.18 -23.00
C PHE A 74 -31.94 -3.44 -23.89
N LYS A 75 -32.12 -2.13 -23.98
CA LYS A 75 -31.16 -1.27 -24.67
C LYS A 75 -30.04 -0.92 -23.69
N MET A 76 -28.91 -1.60 -23.80
CA MET A 76 -27.75 -1.37 -22.95
C MET A 76 -27.02 -0.12 -23.42
N GLN A 77 -26.78 0.81 -22.50
CA GLN A 77 -25.95 1.98 -22.74
C GLN A 77 -24.68 1.93 -21.88
N ALA A 78 -23.55 2.34 -22.44
CA ALA A 78 -22.29 2.47 -21.71
C ALA A 78 -21.57 3.76 -22.06
N ALA A 79 -20.80 4.27 -21.11
CA ALA A 79 -19.94 5.44 -21.28
C ALA A 79 -18.59 5.18 -20.62
N VAL A 80 -17.51 5.53 -21.31
CA VAL A 80 -16.16 5.62 -20.73
C VAL A 80 -16.09 6.87 -19.85
N ILE A 81 -15.79 6.69 -18.57
CA ILE A 81 -15.77 7.80 -17.61
C ILE A 81 -14.40 8.46 -17.48
N TRP A 82 -13.30 7.76 -17.82
CA TRP A 82 -11.93 8.29 -17.86
C TRP A 82 -10.93 7.26 -18.38
N THR A 83 -9.69 7.68 -18.67
CA THR A 83 -8.53 6.81 -18.95
C THR A 83 -7.58 6.74 -17.76
N VAL A 84 -6.82 5.64 -17.63
CA VAL A 84 -5.74 5.43 -16.66
C VAL A 84 -4.49 5.03 -17.44
N SER A 85 -3.38 5.72 -17.22
CA SER A 85 -2.15 5.55 -17.99
C SER A 85 -0.96 6.17 -17.27
N GLU A 86 0.24 5.70 -17.58
CA GLU A 86 1.49 6.37 -17.20
C GLU A 86 1.54 7.82 -17.70
N PHE A 87 2.36 8.68 -17.09
CA PHE A 87 2.35 10.12 -17.43
C PHE A 87 2.75 10.42 -18.88
N SER A 88 3.67 9.66 -19.47
CA SER A 88 4.02 9.80 -20.90
C SER A 88 2.86 9.39 -21.82
N ALA A 89 2.18 8.29 -21.51
CA ALA A 89 1.02 7.79 -22.24
C ALA A 89 -0.21 8.71 -22.05
N TYR A 90 -0.34 9.36 -20.89
CA TYR A 90 -1.34 10.41 -20.65
C TYR A 90 -1.25 11.47 -21.72
N GLY A 91 -0.04 11.93 -22.05
CA GLY A 91 0.14 12.97 -23.06
C GLY A 91 -0.32 12.52 -24.44
N THR A 92 0.00 11.29 -24.80
CA THR A 92 -0.40 10.70 -26.08
C THR A 92 -1.93 10.52 -26.19
N LEU A 93 -2.59 10.10 -25.11
CA LEU A 93 -4.04 9.88 -25.06
C LEU A 93 -4.84 11.19 -25.03
N SER A 94 -4.37 12.18 -24.29
CA SER A 94 -5.06 13.46 -24.10
C SER A 94 -4.81 14.46 -25.21
N GLY A 95 -3.68 14.34 -25.91
CA GLY A 95 -3.17 15.40 -26.80
C GLY A 95 -2.52 16.55 -26.03
N TRP A 96 -2.15 16.33 -24.77
CA TRP A 96 -1.39 17.27 -23.93
C TRP A 96 0.09 16.88 -23.92
N CYS A 97 0.98 17.83 -24.12
CA CYS A 97 2.41 17.62 -23.95
C CYS A 97 2.74 17.55 -22.45
N THR A 98 3.37 16.45 -22.05
CA THR A 98 3.76 16.18 -20.65
C THR A 98 5.21 16.53 -20.37
N GLU A 99 5.85 17.26 -21.31
CA GLU A 99 7.21 17.75 -21.21
C GLU A 99 7.21 19.28 -21.10
N GLY A 100 8.33 19.83 -20.63
CA GLY A 100 8.52 21.27 -20.48
C GLY A 100 7.76 21.89 -19.31
N GLN A 101 7.84 23.22 -19.21
CA GLN A 101 7.36 23.96 -18.03
C GLN A 101 5.85 23.85 -17.85
N LEU A 102 5.09 23.62 -18.91
CA LEU A 102 3.64 23.54 -18.87
C LEU A 102 3.12 22.09 -18.72
N ALA A 103 3.98 21.12 -18.34
CA ALA A 103 3.60 19.70 -18.28
C ALA A 103 2.35 19.41 -17.43
N CYS A 104 2.05 20.23 -16.41
CA CYS A 104 0.88 20.05 -15.56
C CYS A 104 -0.45 20.33 -16.30
N PRO A 105 -1.31 19.32 -16.52
CA PRO A 105 -2.58 19.48 -17.25
C PRO A 105 -3.64 20.23 -16.43
N TYR A 106 -3.43 20.46 -15.14
CA TYR A 106 -4.33 21.22 -14.28
C TYR A 106 -3.93 22.70 -14.19
N CYS A 107 -2.64 22.98 -14.00
CA CYS A 107 -2.14 24.35 -13.90
C CYS A 107 -2.00 25.02 -15.28
N MET A 108 -1.68 24.24 -16.31
CA MET A 108 -1.53 24.70 -17.70
C MET A 108 -0.65 25.96 -17.78
N GLU A 109 -1.02 26.95 -18.60
CA GLU A 109 -0.31 28.22 -18.75
C GLU A 109 -0.26 29.09 -17.47
N ASN A 110 -1.06 28.75 -16.44
CA ASN A 110 -1.07 29.46 -15.15
C ASN A 110 -0.06 28.88 -14.15
N THR A 111 0.72 27.89 -14.57
CA THR A 111 1.86 27.39 -13.78
C THR A 111 2.92 28.48 -13.58
N LYS A 112 3.70 28.36 -12.51
CA LYS A 112 4.82 29.25 -12.18
C LYS A 112 6.18 28.54 -12.28
N SER A 113 6.17 27.35 -12.87
CA SER A 113 7.36 26.55 -13.13
C SER A 113 8.32 27.28 -14.03
N PHE A 114 9.60 26.92 -13.91
CA PHE A 114 10.68 27.52 -14.68
C PHE A 114 11.76 26.48 -14.93
N THR A 115 12.65 26.76 -15.88
CA THR A 115 13.81 25.90 -16.16
C THR A 115 14.98 26.36 -15.32
N LEU A 116 15.61 25.42 -14.63
CA LEU A 116 16.83 25.64 -13.87
C LEU A 116 17.99 26.02 -14.80
N GLU A 117 18.82 26.97 -14.38
CA GLU A 117 19.84 27.55 -15.25
C GLU A 117 21.02 26.60 -15.44
N HIS A 118 21.44 25.90 -14.39
CA HIS A 118 22.54 24.95 -14.42
C HIS A 118 22.05 23.51 -14.61
N GLY A 119 20.95 23.14 -13.96
CA GLY A 119 20.37 21.81 -14.10
C GLY A 119 19.67 21.57 -15.45
N HIS A 120 19.29 22.64 -16.17
CA HIS A 120 18.53 22.60 -17.43
C HIS A 120 17.22 21.81 -17.38
N LYS A 121 16.70 21.55 -16.17
CA LYS A 121 15.45 20.82 -15.92
C LYS A 121 14.34 21.77 -15.49
N GLU A 122 13.12 21.44 -15.84
CA GLU A 122 11.94 22.14 -15.35
C GLU A 122 11.67 21.82 -13.89
N THR A 123 11.33 22.86 -13.13
CA THR A 123 11.02 22.76 -11.71
C THR A 123 9.71 23.48 -11.38
N TRP A 124 8.98 22.90 -10.44
CA TRP A 124 7.83 23.46 -9.73
C TRP A 124 8.19 23.95 -8.33
N PHE A 125 9.48 24.18 -8.07
CA PHE A 125 9.93 24.83 -6.87
C PHE A 125 9.27 26.22 -6.71
N ASP A 126 8.78 26.49 -5.51
CA ASP A 126 8.08 27.71 -5.15
C ASP A 126 6.78 27.96 -5.94
N CYS A 127 6.17 26.89 -6.47
CA CYS A 127 4.89 26.93 -7.15
C CYS A 127 3.73 26.53 -6.22
N HIS A 128 4.00 25.97 -5.04
CA HIS A 128 2.97 25.43 -4.15
C HIS A 128 2.39 26.47 -3.20
N ARG A 129 3.12 27.55 -2.89
CA ARG A 129 2.65 28.64 -2.02
C ARG A 129 1.36 29.31 -2.50
N GLN A 130 1.12 29.35 -3.82
CA GLN A 130 -0.09 29.93 -4.40
C GLN A 130 -1.37 29.14 -4.07
N PHE A 131 -1.26 27.91 -3.56
CA PHE A 131 -2.38 27.09 -3.14
C PHE A 131 -2.70 27.19 -1.64
N LEU A 132 -1.84 27.86 -0.85
CA LEU A 132 -2.08 28.10 0.58
C LEU A 132 -3.14 29.21 0.79
N PRO A 133 -3.77 29.31 1.98
CA PRO A 133 -4.57 30.48 2.33
C PRO A 133 -3.79 31.80 2.16
N HIS A 134 -4.45 32.90 1.78
CA HIS A 134 -3.79 34.19 1.49
C HIS A 134 -3.04 34.78 2.69
N ASP A 135 -3.50 34.50 3.91
CA ASP A 135 -2.91 34.94 5.17
C ASP A 135 -1.79 34.01 5.69
N HIS A 136 -1.54 32.87 5.04
CA HIS A 136 -0.55 31.90 5.47
C HIS A 136 0.88 32.47 5.49
N VAL A 137 1.61 32.19 6.57
CA VAL A 137 2.96 32.76 6.83
C VAL A 137 3.96 32.49 5.70
N PHE A 138 3.94 31.29 5.10
CA PHE A 138 4.83 30.94 3.98
C PHE A 138 4.66 31.84 2.74
N ARG A 139 3.46 32.37 2.47
CA ARG A 139 3.26 33.31 1.34
C ARG A 139 4.08 34.60 1.49
N LYS A 140 4.32 35.02 2.74
CA LYS A 140 5.10 36.23 3.08
C LYS A 140 6.59 35.95 3.30
N ASN A 141 7.00 34.68 3.33
CA ASN A 141 8.37 34.27 3.59
C ASN A 141 9.27 34.60 2.37
N LYS A 142 10.22 35.53 2.57
CA LYS A 142 11.14 36.04 1.53
C LYS A 142 12.51 35.35 1.54
N THR A 143 12.75 34.44 2.49
CA THR A 143 14.07 33.85 2.77
C THR A 143 14.15 32.40 2.37
N ASP A 144 13.13 31.61 2.72
CA ASP A 144 13.20 30.14 2.63
C ASP A 144 12.73 29.62 1.29
N PHE A 145 12.17 30.45 0.41
CA PHE A 145 11.72 30.09 -0.93
C PHE A 145 12.50 30.92 -1.97
N THR A 146 11.91 31.23 -3.12
CA THR A 146 12.55 32.13 -4.08
C THR A 146 12.88 33.47 -3.42
N LYS A 147 14.14 33.87 -3.55
CA LYS A 147 14.72 35.01 -2.82
C LYS A 147 13.92 36.29 -3.04
N ASN A 148 13.59 36.99 -1.94
CA ASN A 148 12.88 38.27 -1.95
C ASN A 148 11.48 38.24 -2.58
N ARG A 149 10.86 37.06 -2.74
CA ARG A 149 9.54 36.90 -3.34
C ARG A 149 8.44 36.74 -2.29
N VAL A 150 7.32 37.43 -2.51
CA VAL A 150 6.05 37.23 -1.80
C VAL A 150 5.04 36.65 -2.78
N GLU A 151 4.20 35.72 -2.33
CA GLU A 151 3.26 34.99 -3.17
C GLU A 151 1.81 35.46 -2.91
N ASN A 152 1.29 36.32 -3.79
CA ASN A 152 -0.05 36.89 -3.69
C ASN A 152 -1.06 36.30 -4.68
N SER A 153 -0.64 35.45 -5.62
CA SER A 153 -1.53 34.92 -6.64
C SER A 153 -2.51 33.90 -6.05
N PRO A 154 -3.73 33.83 -6.62
CA PRO A 154 -4.64 32.73 -6.35
C PRO A 154 -4.12 31.41 -6.95
N PRO A 155 -4.62 30.25 -6.50
CA PRO A 155 -4.33 28.99 -7.17
C PRO A 155 -4.84 29.00 -8.62
N PRO A 156 -4.17 28.29 -9.55
CA PRO A 156 -4.63 28.14 -10.93
C PRO A 156 -6.08 27.65 -11.00
N PRO A 157 -6.92 28.21 -11.89
CA PRO A 157 -8.30 27.79 -12.03
C PRO A 157 -8.39 26.39 -12.64
N ARG A 158 -9.27 25.54 -12.11
CA ARG A 158 -9.61 24.25 -12.73
C ARG A 158 -10.63 24.49 -13.83
N LEU A 159 -10.24 24.23 -15.08
CA LEU A 159 -11.13 24.41 -16.22
C LEU A 159 -12.18 23.28 -16.31
N SER A 160 -13.41 23.65 -16.65
CA SER A 160 -14.45 22.69 -17.01
C SER A 160 -14.15 22.00 -18.34
N GLY A 161 -14.77 20.85 -18.60
CA GLY A 161 -14.60 20.16 -19.87
C GLY A 161 -15.08 20.95 -21.08
N ASP A 162 -16.10 21.80 -20.94
CA ASP A 162 -16.55 22.72 -21.99
C ASP A 162 -15.49 23.81 -22.28
N GLN A 163 -14.91 24.42 -21.23
CA GLN A 163 -13.82 25.40 -21.41
C GLN A 163 -12.57 24.80 -22.05
N ILE A 164 -12.26 23.53 -21.74
CA ILE A 164 -11.14 22.82 -22.37
C ILE A 164 -11.48 22.50 -23.82
N TRP A 165 -12.72 22.11 -24.11
CA TRP A 165 -13.18 21.87 -25.48
C TRP A 165 -13.06 23.12 -26.35
N ASP A 166 -13.45 24.29 -25.84
CA ASP A 166 -13.34 25.57 -26.57
C ASP A 166 -11.89 25.87 -26.98
N ARG A 167 -10.92 25.42 -26.17
CA ARG A 167 -9.48 25.53 -26.47
C ARG A 167 -9.00 24.48 -27.47
N VAL A 168 -9.44 23.23 -27.34
CA VAL A 168 -8.89 22.08 -28.09
C VAL A 168 -9.59 21.85 -29.43
N SER A 169 -10.82 22.32 -29.60
CA SER A 169 -11.66 22.05 -30.79
C SER A 169 -11.06 22.55 -32.11
N THR A 170 -10.13 23.50 -32.07
CA THR A 170 -9.45 24.06 -33.25
C THR A 170 -8.14 23.34 -33.61
N PHE A 171 -7.68 22.42 -32.77
CA PHE A 171 -6.44 21.68 -33.00
C PHE A 171 -6.62 20.58 -34.05
N PRO A 172 -5.56 20.21 -34.79
CA PRO A 172 -5.65 19.13 -35.76
C PRO A 172 -5.95 17.80 -35.08
N LYS A 173 -6.71 16.96 -35.77
CA LYS A 173 -6.81 15.53 -35.44
C LYS A 173 -5.62 14.80 -36.03
N THR A 174 -5.24 13.66 -35.45
CA THR A 174 -4.19 12.79 -36.00
C THR A 174 -4.45 12.40 -37.47
N ALA A 175 -5.71 12.30 -37.89
CA ALA A 175 -6.08 11.99 -39.27
C ALA A 175 -5.81 13.12 -40.27
N ASP A 176 -5.57 14.35 -39.80
CA ASP A 176 -5.41 15.52 -40.67
C ASP A 176 -4.00 15.64 -41.26
N HIS A 177 -3.05 14.76 -40.87
CA HIS A 177 -1.66 14.72 -41.33
C HIS A 177 -0.91 16.07 -41.22
N ARG A 178 -1.29 16.92 -40.26
CA ARG A 178 -0.61 18.19 -39.95
C ARG A 178 0.47 17.98 -38.89
N ASP A 179 1.42 18.91 -38.83
CA ASP A 179 2.42 18.93 -37.76
C ASP A 179 1.72 19.10 -36.40
N MET A 180 2.00 18.19 -35.47
CA MET A 180 1.43 18.12 -34.12
C MET A 180 2.44 18.59 -33.05
N SER A 181 3.44 19.36 -33.47
CA SER A 181 4.46 19.90 -32.58
C SER A 181 3.86 20.81 -31.50
N CYS A 182 4.36 20.66 -30.28
CA CYS A 182 3.96 21.49 -29.15
C CYS A 182 4.43 22.94 -29.38
N MET A 183 3.51 23.91 -29.28
CA MET A 183 3.88 25.34 -29.24
C MET A 183 4.36 25.74 -27.84
N HIS A 184 5.59 25.31 -27.53
CA HIS A 184 6.27 25.56 -26.27
C HIS A 184 6.17 27.05 -25.87
N GLY A 185 5.68 27.30 -24.66
CA GLY A 185 5.56 28.65 -24.07
C GLY A 185 4.21 29.34 -24.25
N LEU A 186 3.32 28.86 -25.14
CA LEU A 186 1.95 29.38 -25.26
C LEU A 186 0.91 28.41 -24.66
N HIS A 187 0.99 27.14 -25.03
CA HIS A 187 0.16 26.05 -24.49
C HIS A 187 0.81 24.69 -24.76
N ASN A 188 0.36 23.63 -24.07
CA ASN A 188 0.86 22.27 -24.28
C ASN A 188 -0.06 21.37 -25.11
N TRP A 189 -1.14 21.87 -25.73
CA TRP A 189 -1.94 21.06 -26.65
C TRP A 189 -1.18 20.75 -27.95
N THR A 190 -1.15 19.46 -28.33
CA THR A 190 -0.52 18.95 -29.57
C THR A 190 -1.54 18.50 -30.60
N LYS A 191 -2.70 18.01 -30.14
CA LYS A 191 -3.78 17.51 -31.02
C LYS A 191 -5.14 17.54 -30.34
N GLN A 192 -6.18 17.46 -31.17
CA GLN A 192 -7.52 17.08 -30.71
C GLN A 192 -7.59 15.55 -30.58
N SER A 193 -7.52 15.04 -29.34
CA SER A 193 -7.68 13.61 -29.04
C SER A 193 -8.98 13.01 -29.59
N ILE A 194 -8.92 11.78 -30.09
CA ILE A 194 -10.07 11.02 -30.59
C ILE A 194 -11.21 10.87 -29.57
N PHE A 195 -10.91 10.89 -28.27
CA PHE A 195 -11.94 10.79 -27.22
C PHE A 195 -12.93 11.97 -27.24
N TRP A 196 -12.56 13.13 -27.80
CA TRP A 196 -13.47 14.26 -27.96
C TRP A 196 -14.63 14.00 -28.94
N GLU A 197 -14.56 12.91 -29.71
CA GLU A 197 -15.68 12.48 -30.56
C GLU A 197 -16.80 11.78 -29.77
N LEU A 198 -16.55 11.39 -28.52
CA LEU A 198 -17.59 10.83 -27.65
C LEU A 198 -18.51 11.96 -27.16
N PRO A 199 -19.84 11.89 -27.36
CA PRO A 199 -20.75 13.01 -27.13
C PRO A 199 -20.74 13.62 -25.72
N TYR A 200 -20.42 12.78 -24.73
CA TYR A 200 -20.41 13.14 -23.31
C TYR A 200 -19.02 13.54 -22.80
N TRP A 201 -17.93 13.38 -23.57
CA TRP A 201 -16.55 13.55 -23.08
C TRP A 201 -16.29 14.94 -22.50
N ARG A 202 -16.81 15.98 -23.16
CA ARG A 202 -16.73 17.38 -22.70
C ARG A 202 -17.45 17.65 -21.38
N LYS A 203 -18.35 16.77 -20.95
CA LYS A 203 -19.09 16.91 -19.68
C LYS A 203 -18.40 16.21 -18.51
N LEU A 204 -17.36 15.42 -18.76
CA LEU A 204 -16.59 14.75 -17.71
C LEU A 204 -15.70 15.77 -16.96
N LEU A 205 -15.74 15.71 -15.63
CA LEU A 205 -14.89 16.52 -14.75
C LEU A 205 -13.44 16.05 -14.77
N ILE A 206 -13.23 14.74 -14.92
CA ILE A 206 -11.93 14.07 -15.08
C ILE A 206 -12.05 13.22 -16.34
N ARG A 207 -11.11 13.40 -17.27
CA ARG A 207 -11.06 12.66 -18.54
C ARG A 207 -9.90 11.66 -18.56
N HIS A 208 -8.77 12.08 -18.02
CA HIS A 208 -7.54 11.31 -17.92
C HIS A 208 -7.06 11.43 -16.47
N ASN A 209 -6.85 10.31 -15.79
CA ASN A 209 -6.41 10.31 -14.39
C ASN A 209 -4.91 10.53 -14.30
N LEU A 210 -4.49 11.20 -13.23
CA LEU A 210 -3.10 11.14 -12.77
C LEU A 210 -2.85 9.77 -12.15
N ASP A 211 -1.81 9.06 -12.59
CA ASP A 211 -1.50 7.75 -12.03
C ASP A 211 -0.87 7.88 -10.64
N PHE A 212 -1.69 7.61 -9.63
CA PHE A 212 -1.29 7.62 -8.23
C PHE A 212 -0.06 6.72 -7.97
N MET A 213 -0.03 5.54 -8.60
CA MET A 213 1.06 4.57 -8.37
C MET A 213 2.40 5.14 -8.80
N GLU A 214 2.46 5.74 -9.97
CA GLU A 214 3.67 6.34 -10.51
C GLU A 214 4.11 7.56 -9.71
N ILE A 215 3.15 8.43 -9.35
CA ILE A 215 3.44 9.62 -8.55
C ILE A 215 4.06 9.21 -7.21
N GLU A 216 3.43 8.27 -6.49
CA GLU A 216 3.92 7.80 -5.20
C GLU A 216 5.29 7.14 -5.32
N LYS A 217 5.46 6.24 -6.30
CA LYS A 217 6.74 5.56 -6.53
C LYS A 217 7.85 6.56 -6.86
N HIS A 218 7.58 7.53 -7.72
CA HIS A 218 8.56 8.53 -8.11
C HIS A 218 8.99 9.37 -6.91
N PHE A 219 8.03 9.84 -6.11
CA PHE A 219 8.31 10.60 -4.89
C PHE A 219 9.16 9.78 -3.90
N PHE A 220 8.82 8.50 -3.70
CA PHE A 220 9.59 7.59 -2.86
C PHE A 220 11.02 7.42 -3.37
N ASP A 221 11.20 7.14 -4.66
CA ASP A 221 12.52 6.96 -5.26
C ASP A 221 13.37 8.22 -5.11
N GLN A 222 12.82 9.40 -5.36
CA GLN A 222 13.57 10.66 -5.19
C GLN A 222 13.98 10.93 -3.75
N LEU A 223 13.10 10.64 -2.77
CA LEU A 223 13.44 10.75 -1.36
C LEU A 223 14.59 9.80 -1.01
N ILE A 224 14.49 8.52 -1.37
CA ILE A 224 15.51 7.52 -1.04
C ILE A 224 16.83 7.84 -1.73
N HIS A 225 16.85 8.18 -3.03
CA HIS A 225 18.09 8.55 -3.72
C HIS A 225 18.77 9.76 -3.08
N SER A 226 17.98 10.76 -2.66
CA SER A 226 18.50 11.98 -2.00
C SER A 226 19.05 11.68 -0.61
N MET A 227 18.38 10.85 0.20
CA MET A 227 18.82 10.54 1.57
C MET A 227 19.98 9.52 1.61
N MET A 228 20.05 8.61 0.64
CA MET A 228 21.05 7.51 0.60
C MET A 228 22.35 7.87 -0.14
N ASP A 229 22.55 9.13 -0.54
CA ASP A 229 23.72 9.59 -1.31
C ASP A 229 23.94 8.79 -2.61
N ASP A 230 22.86 8.47 -3.34
CA ASP A 230 23.01 7.83 -4.65
C ASP A 230 23.34 8.85 -5.72
N ARG A 231 24.62 9.24 -5.81
CA ARG A 231 25.11 10.32 -6.69
C ARG A 231 24.71 10.23 -8.17
N ARG A 232 24.37 9.03 -8.67
CA ARG A 232 23.92 8.84 -10.06
C ARG A 232 22.45 9.22 -10.26
N LYS A 233 21.63 9.14 -9.21
CA LYS A 233 20.17 9.30 -9.29
C LYS A 233 19.64 10.44 -8.44
N SER A 234 20.40 10.91 -7.46
CA SER A 234 20.06 12.05 -6.64
C SER A 234 19.89 13.32 -7.49
N LEU A 235 18.79 14.03 -7.26
CA LEU A 235 18.56 15.36 -7.83
C LEU A 235 19.28 16.47 -7.04
N ASP A 236 19.95 16.11 -5.97
CA ASP A 236 20.85 16.98 -5.22
C ASP A 236 22.30 16.79 -5.69
N ASN A 237 22.66 17.49 -6.76
CA ASN A 237 23.99 17.47 -7.39
C ASN A 237 24.57 18.89 -7.50
N ASP A 238 25.80 18.99 -8.02
CA ASP A 238 26.53 20.28 -8.14
C ASP A 238 25.71 21.35 -8.88
N ASN A 239 25.03 20.98 -9.96
CA ASN A 239 24.16 21.89 -10.72
C ASN A 239 22.97 22.36 -9.88
N ALA A 240 22.28 21.44 -9.19
CA ALA A 240 21.16 21.78 -8.32
C ALA A 240 21.58 22.73 -7.17
N ARG A 241 22.82 22.62 -6.68
CA ARG A 241 23.38 23.52 -5.66
C ARG A 241 23.70 24.90 -6.21
N GLN A 242 24.23 24.99 -7.42
CA GLN A 242 24.42 26.28 -8.10
C GLN A 242 23.07 26.97 -8.37
N ASP A 243 22.08 26.23 -8.82
CA ASP A 243 20.72 26.74 -9.02
C ASP A 243 20.08 27.22 -7.71
N LEU A 244 20.34 26.52 -6.60
CA LEU A 244 19.86 26.92 -5.28
C LEU A 244 20.46 28.26 -4.82
N LEU A 245 21.76 28.49 -5.04
CA LEU A 245 22.42 29.78 -4.72
C LEU A 245 21.78 30.94 -5.49
N LYS A 246 21.41 30.70 -6.74
CA LYS A 246 20.76 31.70 -7.58
C LYS A 246 19.30 31.93 -7.17
N SER A 247 18.57 30.88 -6.86
CA SER A 247 17.11 30.94 -6.68
C SER A 247 16.70 31.28 -5.24
N CYS A 248 17.48 30.91 -4.23
CA CYS A 248 17.06 30.89 -2.83
C CYS A 248 18.14 31.40 -1.85
N LYS A 249 17.75 31.91 -0.67
CA LYS A 249 18.66 32.41 0.38
C LYS A 249 18.90 31.39 1.50
N ARG A 250 19.14 30.12 1.17
CA ARG A 250 19.33 29.05 2.18
C ARG A 250 20.79 28.76 2.48
N ARG A 251 21.33 29.46 3.49
CA ARG A 251 22.72 29.31 3.98
C ARG A 251 23.14 27.85 4.23
N ARG A 252 22.25 27.02 4.79
CA ARG A 252 22.52 25.59 5.15
C ARG A 252 22.77 24.66 3.95
N LEU A 253 22.55 25.13 2.73
CA LEU A 253 22.73 24.36 1.50
C LEU A 253 23.64 25.09 0.48
N GLN A 254 24.27 26.21 0.89
CA GLN A 254 25.17 27.00 0.04
C GLN A 254 26.54 26.31 -0.10
N LEU A 255 27.17 26.50 -1.26
CA LEU A 255 28.62 26.35 -1.40
C LEU A 255 29.27 27.53 -0.66
N ASP A 256 30.29 27.28 0.15
CA ASP A 256 30.97 28.36 0.85
C ASP A 256 31.65 29.30 -0.17
N GLY A 257 31.39 30.60 -0.04
CA GLY A 257 31.64 31.62 -1.07
C GLY A 257 33.08 32.12 -1.15
N THR A 258 34.03 31.45 -0.50
CA THR A 258 35.45 31.76 -0.58
C THR A 258 36.14 30.70 -1.43
N CYS A 259 36.18 30.93 -2.75
CA CYS A 259 37.35 30.66 -3.60
C CYS A 259 37.01 31.07 -5.03
N VAL A 260 37.63 32.18 -5.44
CA VAL A 260 37.77 32.57 -6.84
C VAL A 260 38.90 31.71 -7.42
N GLU A 261 38.60 31.11 -8.56
CA GLU A 261 39.51 30.49 -9.53
C GLU A 261 40.12 29.11 -9.17
N ASP A 262 39.82 28.16 -10.07
CA ASP A 262 40.48 26.88 -10.36
C ASP A 262 40.29 25.64 -9.45
N ALA A 263 39.52 24.70 -10.02
CA ALA A 263 39.61 23.22 -9.92
C ALA A 263 39.55 22.51 -8.55
N ILE A 264 39.38 23.20 -7.43
CA ILE A 264 39.20 22.59 -6.09
C ILE A 264 37.80 22.94 -5.54
N VAL A 265 36.74 22.35 -6.11
CA VAL A 265 35.34 22.67 -5.74
C VAL A 265 34.69 21.60 -4.84
N ARG A 266 35.38 20.49 -4.53
CA ARG A 266 34.70 19.32 -3.93
C ARG A 266 34.67 19.23 -2.40
N GLU A 267 35.34 20.10 -1.65
CA GLU A 267 35.43 19.96 -0.18
C GLU A 267 34.63 20.96 0.67
N THR A 268 33.89 21.89 0.06
CA THR A 268 33.12 22.94 0.78
C THR A 268 31.61 22.88 0.52
N MET A 269 31.04 21.67 0.44
CA MET A 269 29.58 21.46 0.49
C MET A 269 29.12 21.22 1.92
N LEU A 270 28.27 22.10 2.46
CA LEU A 270 27.57 21.81 3.72
C LEU A 270 26.67 20.57 3.54
N VAL A 271 26.90 19.56 4.39
CA VAL A 271 26.14 18.30 4.38
C VAL A 271 24.66 18.61 4.63
N PRO A 272 23.76 18.33 3.67
CA PRO A 272 22.34 18.63 3.85
C PRO A 272 21.75 17.80 5.00
N PRO A 273 20.76 18.35 5.74
CA PRO A 273 20.22 17.73 6.96
C PRO A 273 19.44 16.43 6.70
N TYR A 274 19.07 16.16 5.44
CA TYR A 274 18.39 14.94 5.03
C TYR A 274 19.34 13.81 4.61
N LEU A 275 20.65 14.07 4.47
CA LEU A 275 21.60 13.05 4.04
C LEU A 275 21.96 12.11 5.18
N LEU A 276 21.86 10.81 4.91
CA LEU A 276 22.34 9.78 5.82
C LEU A 276 23.83 9.57 5.59
N ASN A 277 24.62 9.72 6.65
CA ASN A 277 26.02 9.30 6.65
C ASN A 277 26.13 7.77 6.50
N GLU A 278 27.34 7.26 6.28
CA GLU A 278 27.56 5.84 5.99
C GLU A 278 27.01 4.90 7.09
N GLU A 279 27.21 5.24 8.36
CA GLU A 279 26.71 4.48 9.50
C GLU A 279 25.17 4.41 9.50
N LYS A 280 24.50 5.55 9.30
CA LYS A 280 23.03 5.64 9.23
C LYS A 280 22.49 4.86 8.04
N ARG A 281 23.15 4.92 6.88
CA ARG A 281 22.77 4.13 5.69
C ARG A 281 22.87 2.63 5.96
N LYS A 282 23.98 2.17 6.56
CA LYS A 282 24.17 0.76 6.93
C LYS A 282 23.15 0.30 7.97
N ALA A 283 22.83 1.14 8.96
CA ALA A 283 21.79 0.85 9.95
C ALA A 283 20.41 0.69 9.29
N LEU A 284 20.05 1.59 8.36
CA LEU A 284 18.81 1.48 7.59
C LEU A 284 18.79 0.22 6.72
N CYS A 285 19.86 -0.06 5.97
CA CYS A 285 19.97 -1.26 5.12
C CYS A 285 19.84 -2.54 5.94
N LYS A 286 20.53 -2.64 7.08
CA LYS A 286 20.44 -3.79 7.98
C LYS A 286 19.01 -3.97 8.50
N TRP A 287 18.37 -2.90 8.93
CA TRP A 287 16.98 -2.94 9.37
C TRP A 287 16.04 -3.44 8.27
N ILE A 288 16.17 -2.93 7.03
CA ILE A 288 15.36 -3.40 5.88
C ILE A 288 15.58 -4.88 5.62
N GLN A 289 16.82 -5.38 5.76
CA GLN A 289 17.16 -6.79 5.57
C GLN A 289 16.48 -7.71 6.61
N GLU A 290 16.27 -7.21 7.82
CA GLU A 290 15.70 -7.95 8.96
C GLU A 290 14.16 -7.82 9.05
N LEU A 291 13.53 -7.01 8.20
CA LEU A 291 12.07 -6.84 8.20
C LEU A 291 11.34 -8.14 7.85
N ALA A 292 10.43 -8.53 8.73
CA ALA A 292 9.50 -9.64 8.51
C ALA A 292 8.06 -9.13 8.52
N PHE A 293 7.30 -9.52 7.49
CA PHE A 293 5.93 -9.07 7.30
C PHE A 293 4.94 -10.23 7.41
N PRO A 294 3.66 -9.96 7.67
CA PRO A 294 2.59 -10.93 7.51
C PRO A 294 2.54 -11.48 6.09
N ASP A 295 1.99 -12.68 5.94
CA ASP A 295 1.94 -13.34 4.64
C ASP A 295 1.33 -12.43 3.57
N GLY A 296 1.96 -12.41 2.38
CA GLY A 296 1.63 -11.62 1.18
C GLY A 296 1.27 -10.16 1.39
N TYR A 297 1.94 -9.48 2.33
CA TYR A 297 1.92 -8.04 2.48
C TYR A 297 2.87 -7.37 1.44
N PRO A 298 4.16 -7.02 1.67
CA PRO A 298 5.13 -6.76 0.60
C PRO A 298 5.88 -8.04 0.21
N ALA A 299 6.73 -7.94 -0.81
CA ALA A 299 7.72 -8.97 -1.08
C ALA A 299 8.86 -8.94 -0.04
N ASN A 300 9.78 -9.91 -0.13
CA ASN A 300 10.99 -9.91 0.70
C ASN A 300 11.87 -8.70 0.36
N LEU A 301 11.92 -7.70 1.25
CA LEU A 301 12.65 -6.45 1.03
C LEU A 301 14.17 -6.61 1.09
N SER A 302 14.69 -7.71 1.66
CA SER A 302 16.13 -7.96 1.76
C SER A 302 16.82 -8.03 0.41
N ARG A 303 16.10 -8.45 -0.64
CA ARG A 303 16.61 -8.53 -2.02
C ARG A 303 17.01 -7.16 -2.59
N TYR A 304 16.50 -6.08 -2.03
CA TYR A 304 16.80 -4.73 -2.47
C TYR A 304 17.99 -4.12 -1.72
N VAL A 305 18.62 -4.84 -0.79
CA VAL A 305 19.66 -4.29 0.07
C VAL A 305 21.03 -4.75 -0.40
N ASN A 306 21.91 -3.79 -0.67
CA ASN A 306 23.36 -4.02 -0.71
C ASN A 306 23.99 -3.46 0.56
N LEU A 307 24.15 -4.32 1.57
CA LEU A 307 24.64 -3.91 2.89
C LEU A 307 26.11 -3.45 2.86
N GLN A 308 26.95 -4.11 2.05
CA GLN A 308 28.37 -3.76 1.93
C GLN A 308 28.55 -2.32 1.42
N LYS A 309 27.78 -1.94 0.39
CA LYS A 309 27.81 -0.60 -0.20
C LYS A 309 26.90 0.40 0.53
N GLY A 310 26.09 -0.05 1.50
CA GLY A 310 25.09 0.78 2.16
C GLY A 310 24.07 1.38 1.17
N LYS A 311 23.67 0.61 0.15
CA LYS A 311 22.78 1.05 -0.94
C LYS A 311 21.49 0.25 -1.01
N LEU A 312 20.45 0.89 -1.51
CA LEU A 312 19.21 0.24 -1.91
C LEU A 312 19.13 0.14 -3.44
N LEU A 313 18.72 -1.02 -3.93
CA LEU A 313 18.39 -1.25 -5.33
C LEU A 313 16.95 -0.77 -5.60
N GLY A 314 16.59 -0.62 -6.88
CA GLY A 314 15.27 -0.19 -7.29
C GLY A 314 14.17 -1.12 -6.78
N MET A 315 13.22 -0.59 -6.01
CA MET A 315 12.08 -1.34 -5.48
C MET A 315 10.91 -1.36 -6.48
N LYS A 316 10.09 -2.41 -6.41
CA LYS A 316 8.85 -2.49 -7.20
C LYS A 316 7.80 -1.52 -6.62
N SER A 317 6.91 -0.99 -7.45
CA SER A 317 5.89 0.00 -7.05
C SER A 317 5.07 -0.41 -5.84
N LYS A 318 4.71 -1.70 -5.72
CA LYS A 318 3.99 -2.25 -4.55
C LYS A 318 4.82 -2.18 -3.26
N ASP A 319 6.11 -2.45 -3.35
CA ASP A 319 7.02 -2.45 -2.21
C ASP A 319 7.34 -1.00 -1.78
N CYS A 320 7.51 -0.08 -2.75
CA CYS A 320 7.60 1.36 -2.50
C CYS A 320 6.37 1.89 -1.76
N HIS A 321 5.16 1.50 -2.19
CA HIS A 321 3.89 1.88 -1.57
C HIS A 321 3.82 1.47 -0.09
N VAL A 322 4.14 0.21 0.23
CA VAL A 322 4.20 -0.23 1.63
C VAL A 322 5.23 0.58 2.43
N PHE A 323 6.37 0.89 1.82
CA PHE A 323 7.39 1.69 2.48
C PHE A 323 6.91 3.12 2.73
N MET A 324 6.36 3.78 1.70
CA MET A 324 5.90 5.15 1.73
C MET A 324 4.80 5.36 2.77
N GLU A 325 3.81 4.48 2.83
CA GLU A 325 2.65 4.65 3.72
C GLU A 325 2.89 4.22 5.17
N ARG A 326 3.80 3.27 5.39
CA ARG A 326 3.95 2.61 6.69
C ARG A 326 5.34 2.76 7.25
N LEU A 327 6.36 2.41 6.47
CA LEU A 327 7.70 2.23 7.02
C LEU A 327 8.45 3.54 7.17
N LEU A 328 8.24 4.51 6.27
CA LEU A 328 9.02 5.75 6.20
C LEU A 328 9.09 6.52 7.54
N PRO A 329 7.98 6.71 8.30
CA PRO A 329 8.02 7.38 9.59
C PRO A 329 8.84 6.62 10.65
N VAL A 330 8.89 5.29 10.59
CA VAL A 330 9.67 4.48 11.55
C VAL A 330 11.13 4.37 11.10
N ALA A 331 11.34 4.19 9.80
CA ALA A 331 12.64 4.02 9.17
C ALA A 331 13.56 5.23 9.36
N LEU A 332 13.02 6.44 9.48
CA LEU A 332 13.82 7.67 9.49
C LEU A 332 13.85 8.38 10.85
N ARG A 333 13.05 7.93 11.83
CA ARG A 333 12.86 8.64 13.11
C ARG A 333 14.14 8.87 13.90
N GLU A 334 15.01 7.86 13.97
CA GLU A 334 16.28 7.95 14.70
C GLU A 334 17.45 8.34 13.78
N LEU A 335 17.21 8.44 12.47
CA LEU A 335 18.25 8.69 11.48
C LEU A 335 18.30 10.16 11.04
N LEU A 336 17.15 10.85 11.02
CA LEU A 336 17.03 12.23 10.57
C LEU A 336 16.81 13.21 11.72
N PRO A 337 17.17 14.50 11.55
CA PRO A 337 16.73 15.56 12.45
C PRO A 337 15.20 15.59 12.55
N VAL A 338 14.68 15.95 13.73
CA VAL A 338 13.24 15.91 14.04
C VAL A 338 12.43 16.71 13.02
N ASP A 339 12.86 17.91 12.66
CA ASP A 339 12.14 18.76 11.71
C ASP A 339 12.03 18.15 10.32
N VAL A 340 13.08 17.47 9.84
CA VAL A 340 13.06 16.79 8.53
C VAL A 340 12.17 15.55 8.60
N TRP A 341 12.33 14.76 9.66
CA TRP A 341 11.53 13.56 9.91
C TRP A 341 10.03 13.86 10.00
N MET A 342 9.66 14.98 10.65
CA MET A 342 8.28 15.44 10.78
C MET A 342 7.63 15.64 9.41
N VAL A 343 8.30 16.38 8.51
CA VAL A 343 7.77 16.68 7.17
C VAL A 343 7.65 15.41 6.33
N ILE A 344 8.64 14.51 6.38
CA ILE A 344 8.57 13.23 5.67
C ILE A 344 7.45 12.35 6.24
N THR A 345 7.21 12.40 7.55
CA THR A 345 6.09 11.70 8.20
C THR A 345 4.75 12.27 7.76
N GLU A 346 4.60 13.59 7.64
CA GLU A 346 3.38 14.22 7.11
C GLU A 346 3.10 13.78 5.68
N LEU A 347 4.13 13.71 4.83
CA LEU A 347 4.03 13.22 3.46
C LEU A 347 3.62 11.73 3.40
N SER A 348 4.27 10.88 4.21
CA SER A 348 3.92 9.47 4.35
C SER A 348 2.45 9.28 4.74
N GLN A 349 1.95 10.11 5.66
CA GLN A 349 0.55 10.09 6.09
C GLN A 349 -0.40 10.60 5.02
N PHE A 350 -0.01 11.60 4.23
CA PHE A 350 -0.79 12.05 3.08
C PHE A 350 -1.03 10.91 2.09
N PHE A 351 0.03 10.19 1.68
CA PHE A 351 -0.09 9.06 0.76
C PHE A 351 -0.90 7.91 1.35
N ARG A 352 -0.72 7.61 2.64
CA ARG A 352 -1.54 6.63 3.37
C ARG A 352 -3.02 6.99 3.43
N ASP A 353 -3.34 8.27 3.64
CA ASP A 353 -4.71 8.72 3.85
C ASP A 353 -5.48 8.79 2.51
N ILE A 354 -4.82 9.19 1.43
CA ILE A 354 -5.45 9.29 0.09
C ILE A 354 -5.64 7.92 -0.58
N SER A 355 -4.84 6.92 -0.22
CA SER A 355 -4.92 5.56 -0.76
C SER A 355 -5.95 4.66 -0.07
N ARG A 356 -6.64 5.16 0.96
CA ARG A 356 -7.64 4.38 1.70
C ARG A 356 -8.74 3.89 0.77
N SER A 357 -9.23 2.68 1.01
CA SER A 357 -10.33 2.11 0.23
C SER A 357 -11.68 2.77 0.48
N ILE A 358 -11.79 3.56 1.57
CA ILE A 358 -12.96 4.35 1.90
C ILE A 358 -12.44 5.77 2.14
N LEU A 359 -12.96 6.73 1.37
CA LEU A 359 -12.55 8.12 1.42
C LEU A 359 -13.71 8.99 1.92
N PRO A 360 -13.72 9.38 3.21
CA PRO A 360 -14.64 10.40 3.69
C PRO A 360 -14.39 11.73 2.96
N THR A 361 -15.47 12.44 2.59
CA THR A 361 -15.34 13.72 1.87
C THR A 361 -14.58 14.78 2.68
N ASP A 362 -14.78 14.80 4.01
CA ASP A 362 -14.06 15.72 4.90
C ASP A 362 -12.56 15.45 4.94
N ASP A 363 -12.15 14.17 4.82
CA ASP A 363 -10.73 13.81 4.70
C ASP A 363 -10.16 14.37 3.39
N MET A 364 -10.88 14.32 2.27
CA MET A 364 -10.37 14.89 1.01
C MET A 364 -10.24 16.42 1.07
N VAL A 365 -11.17 17.10 1.76
CA VAL A 365 -11.06 18.55 2.01
C VAL A 365 -9.85 18.86 2.88
N ARG A 366 -9.57 18.04 3.90
CA ARG A 366 -8.37 18.16 4.73
C ARG A 366 -7.10 17.93 3.91
N LEU A 367 -7.04 16.86 3.11
CA LEU A 367 -5.87 16.55 2.29
C LEU A 367 -5.59 17.63 1.23
N GLU A 368 -6.63 18.20 0.60
CA GLU A 368 -6.51 19.32 -0.35
C GLU A 368 -5.90 20.57 0.31
N ARG A 369 -6.11 20.78 1.62
CA ARG A 369 -5.49 21.85 2.41
C ARG A 369 -4.08 21.51 2.88
N ASN A 370 -3.82 20.25 3.22
CA ASN A 370 -2.56 19.82 3.82
C ASN A 370 -1.44 19.68 2.78
N ILE A 371 -1.72 19.11 1.60
CA ILE A 371 -0.65 18.81 0.62
C ILE A 371 0.12 20.04 0.14
N PRO A 372 -0.48 21.23 -0.09
CA PRO A 372 0.31 22.41 -0.43
C PRO A 372 1.27 22.82 0.70
N GLU A 373 0.85 22.68 1.97
CA GLU A 373 1.68 23.00 3.13
C GLU A 373 2.84 22.00 3.26
N ILE A 374 2.58 20.70 3.09
CA ILE A 374 3.60 19.65 3.10
C ILE A 374 4.62 19.89 1.99
N LEU A 375 4.17 20.18 0.76
CA LEU A 375 5.07 20.50 -0.36
C LEU A 375 5.88 21.77 -0.08
N CYS A 376 5.29 22.81 0.52
CA CYS A 376 6.03 24.01 0.92
C CYS A 376 7.07 23.71 2.03
N LYS A 377 6.77 22.82 2.99
CA LYS A 377 7.74 22.38 4.00
C LYS A 377 8.89 21.58 3.36
N LEU A 378 8.58 20.69 2.42
CA LEU A 378 9.59 19.96 1.65
C LEU A 378 10.43 20.90 0.80
N GLU A 379 9.80 21.90 0.17
CA GLU A 379 10.50 22.91 -0.61
C GLU A 379 11.58 23.54 0.23
N ARG A 380 11.35 23.86 1.51
CA ARG A 380 12.34 24.43 2.46
C ARG A 380 13.51 23.49 2.76
N ILE A 381 13.35 22.18 2.57
CA ILE A 381 14.33 21.14 2.89
C ILE A 381 15.15 20.76 1.66
N PHE A 382 14.50 20.43 0.54
CA PHE A 382 15.13 19.87 -0.67
C PHE A 382 15.48 20.95 -1.71
N PRO A 383 16.44 20.70 -2.62
CA PRO A 383 16.81 21.64 -3.67
C PRO A 383 15.71 21.78 -4.74
N PRO A 384 15.67 22.88 -5.51
CA PRO A 384 14.68 23.10 -6.56
C PRO A 384 14.55 21.95 -7.57
N ALA A 385 15.66 21.29 -7.91
CA ALA A 385 15.69 20.16 -8.83
C ALA A 385 14.83 18.96 -8.35
N PHE A 386 14.54 18.84 -7.06
CA PHE A 386 13.67 17.80 -6.51
C PHE A 386 12.21 17.94 -6.96
N PHE A 387 11.75 19.16 -7.25
CA PHE A 387 10.33 19.44 -7.51
C PHE A 387 10.01 19.37 -9.00
N GLY A 388 10.00 18.17 -9.57
CA GLY A 388 9.57 17.95 -10.94
C GLY A 388 8.05 18.04 -11.13
N ALA A 389 7.61 17.77 -12.36
CA ALA A 389 6.18 17.74 -12.68
C ALA A 389 5.44 16.68 -11.84
N THR A 390 6.04 15.51 -11.62
CA THR A 390 5.44 14.39 -10.89
C THR A 390 5.22 14.71 -9.41
N GLU A 391 6.20 15.30 -8.71
CA GLU A 391 6.05 15.74 -7.33
C GLU A 391 4.92 16.77 -7.22
N HIS A 392 4.87 17.70 -8.18
CA HIS A 392 3.82 18.73 -8.24
C HIS A 392 2.42 18.13 -8.41
N MET A 393 2.25 17.07 -9.21
CA MET A 393 0.94 16.43 -9.43
C MET A 393 0.26 15.96 -8.14
N SER A 394 1.03 15.70 -7.08
CA SER A 394 0.49 15.33 -5.76
C SER A 394 -0.56 16.33 -5.24
N ILE A 395 -0.44 17.62 -5.60
CA ILE A 395 -1.39 18.67 -5.18
C ILE A 395 -2.79 18.50 -5.79
N HIS A 396 -2.90 17.77 -6.91
CA HIS A 396 -4.15 17.56 -7.63
C HIS A 396 -4.84 16.24 -7.24
N LEU A 397 -4.11 15.30 -6.64
CA LEU A 397 -4.66 14.00 -6.24
C LEU A 397 -5.89 14.10 -5.31
N PRO A 398 -5.95 14.99 -4.30
CA PRO A 398 -7.14 15.10 -3.44
C PRO A 398 -8.40 15.51 -4.20
N TYR A 399 -8.27 16.41 -5.19
CA TYR A 399 -9.38 16.79 -6.06
C TYR A 399 -9.84 15.60 -6.90
N GLU A 400 -8.89 14.88 -7.50
CA GLU A 400 -9.22 13.68 -8.27
C GLU A 400 -9.90 12.61 -7.43
N ALA A 401 -9.41 12.37 -6.21
CA ALA A 401 -10.00 11.42 -5.26
C ALA A 401 -11.40 11.83 -4.80
N LYS A 402 -11.64 13.14 -4.62
CA LYS A 402 -12.96 13.68 -4.26
C LYS A 402 -13.99 13.49 -5.38
N VAL A 403 -13.59 13.58 -6.64
CA VAL A 403 -14.49 13.45 -7.81
C VAL A 403 -14.62 12.00 -8.27
N GLY A 404 -13.50 11.28 -8.41
CA GLY A 404 -13.43 9.93 -8.97
C GLY A 404 -13.44 8.80 -7.95
N GLY A 405 -13.39 9.11 -6.65
CA GLY A 405 -13.34 8.12 -5.57
C GLY A 405 -11.95 7.50 -5.35
N PRO A 406 -11.87 6.35 -4.65
CA PRO A 406 -10.62 5.72 -4.23
C PRO A 406 -9.62 5.51 -5.36
N VAL A 407 -8.34 5.88 -5.11
CA VAL A 407 -7.27 5.81 -6.10
C VAL A 407 -6.99 4.40 -6.61
N GLN A 408 -7.31 3.36 -5.82
CA GLN A 408 -7.11 1.95 -6.20
C GLN A 408 -7.85 1.53 -7.49
N TYR A 409 -8.92 2.25 -7.86
CA TYR A 409 -9.67 2.02 -9.10
C TYR A 409 -9.28 2.98 -10.22
N ARG A 410 -8.28 3.85 -10.00
CA ARG A 410 -7.84 4.88 -10.94
C ARG A 410 -6.32 4.92 -11.10
N SER A 411 -5.63 3.96 -10.50
CA SER A 411 -4.20 3.68 -10.63
C SER A 411 -3.93 2.52 -11.57
N THR A 412 -2.72 2.43 -12.12
CA THR A 412 -2.31 1.35 -13.03
C THR A 412 -2.10 -0.02 -12.36
N TYR A 413 -2.01 -0.10 -11.02
CA TYR A 413 -1.78 -1.36 -10.27
C TYR A 413 -2.58 -2.58 -10.76
N PRO A 414 -3.91 -2.53 -10.96
CA PRO A 414 -4.66 -3.70 -11.39
C PRO A 414 -4.27 -4.17 -12.79
N PHE A 415 -3.98 -3.23 -13.69
CA PHE A 415 -3.64 -3.49 -15.08
C PHE A 415 -2.22 -4.05 -15.22
N GLU A 416 -1.24 -3.51 -14.48
CA GLU A 416 0.11 -4.08 -14.42
C GLU A 416 0.08 -5.52 -13.91
N ARG A 417 -0.70 -5.79 -12.86
CA ARG A 417 -0.86 -7.14 -12.32
C ARG A 417 -1.51 -8.09 -13.33
N PHE A 418 -2.52 -7.62 -14.04
CA PHE A 418 -3.17 -8.40 -15.11
C PHE A 418 -2.17 -8.74 -16.22
N LEU A 419 -1.42 -7.75 -16.70
CA LEU A 419 -0.38 -7.96 -17.71
C LEU A 419 0.72 -8.89 -17.22
N HIS A 420 1.16 -8.77 -15.97
CA HIS A 420 2.11 -9.70 -15.36
C HIS A 420 1.57 -11.14 -15.36
N CYS A 421 0.30 -11.36 -15.01
CA CYS A 421 -0.31 -12.69 -15.06
C CYS A 421 -0.32 -13.29 -16.46
N LEU A 422 -0.53 -12.47 -17.50
CA LEU A 422 -0.46 -12.92 -18.89
C LEU A 422 0.99 -13.18 -19.30
N LYS A 423 1.92 -12.28 -18.98
CA LYS A 423 3.35 -12.42 -19.27
C LYS A 423 3.95 -13.69 -18.69
N ALA A 424 3.59 -14.04 -17.45
CA ALA A 424 4.04 -15.27 -16.80
C ALA A 424 3.57 -16.56 -17.51
N LYS A 425 2.56 -16.48 -18.38
CA LYS A 425 2.05 -17.59 -19.19
C LYS A 425 2.55 -17.56 -20.63
N LEU A 426 3.29 -16.51 -21.01
CA LEU A 426 3.97 -16.47 -22.31
C LEU A 426 5.13 -17.47 -22.27
N GLY A 427 5.08 -18.47 -23.14
CA GLY A 427 6.25 -19.33 -23.39
C GLY A 427 7.28 -18.63 -24.30
N ALA A 428 8.35 -19.35 -24.66
CA ALA A 428 9.25 -18.91 -25.72
C ALA A 428 8.52 -18.90 -27.07
N LYS A 429 8.10 -17.73 -27.55
CA LYS A 429 7.31 -17.61 -28.77
C LYS A 429 7.77 -16.45 -29.63
N ALA A 430 7.85 -16.69 -30.95
CA ALA A 430 8.03 -15.66 -31.96
C ALA A 430 6.74 -14.82 -32.08
N GLY A 431 6.82 -13.50 -31.86
CA GLY A 431 5.69 -12.57 -31.93
C GLY A 431 5.00 -12.34 -30.57
N VAL A 432 5.28 -11.21 -29.94
CA VAL A 432 4.79 -10.86 -28.58
C VAL A 432 3.27 -10.66 -28.58
N GLU A 433 2.72 -10.04 -29.61
CA GLU A 433 1.30 -9.70 -29.73
C GLU A 433 0.43 -10.94 -29.92
N SER A 434 0.78 -11.80 -30.88
CA SER A 434 0.05 -13.04 -31.14
C SER A 434 0.06 -13.91 -29.90
N SER A 435 1.22 -14.01 -29.23
CA SER A 435 1.36 -14.78 -28.00
C SER A 435 0.51 -14.22 -26.85
N LEU A 436 0.48 -12.90 -26.70
CA LEU A 436 -0.35 -12.23 -25.70
C LEU A 436 -1.85 -12.42 -25.98
N CYS A 437 -2.25 -12.29 -27.25
CA CYS A 437 -3.62 -12.51 -27.70
C CYS A 437 -4.08 -13.95 -27.40
N ASP A 438 -3.28 -14.95 -27.77
CA ASP A 438 -3.60 -16.37 -27.55
C ASP A 438 -3.78 -16.69 -26.07
N VAL A 439 -2.85 -16.21 -25.22
CA VAL A 439 -2.92 -16.42 -23.77
C VAL A 439 -4.14 -15.71 -23.17
N TYR A 440 -4.42 -14.48 -23.60
CA TYR A 440 -5.62 -13.76 -23.17
C TYR A 440 -6.90 -14.51 -23.55
N LEU A 441 -7.04 -14.93 -24.81
CA LEU A 441 -8.22 -15.65 -25.29
C LEU A 441 -8.40 -16.99 -24.56
N ALA A 442 -7.32 -17.70 -24.26
CA ALA A 442 -7.37 -18.93 -23.47
C ALA A 442 -7.90 -18.66 -22.05
N GLU A 443 -7.42 -17.59 -21.41
CA GLU A 443 -7.86 -17.20 -20.07
C GLU A 443 -9.31 -16.73 -20.05
N GLU A 444 -9.72 -15.93 -21.03
CA GLU A 444 -11.10 -15.44 -21.17
C GLU A 444 -12.09 -16.60 -21.38
N LYS A 445 -11.78 -17.52 -22.30
CA LYS A 445 -12.57 -18.75 -22.52
C LYS A 445 -12.67 -19.57 -21.23
N SER A 446 -11.54 -19.77 -20.54
CA SER A 446 -11.51 -20.49 -19.26
C SER A 446 -12.37 -19.81 -18.19
N ASN A 447 -12.28 -18.48 -18.06
CA ASN A 447 -13.08 -17.71 -17.12
C ASN A 447 -14.58 -17.80 -17.42
N PHE A 448 -14.97 -17.65 -18.70
CA PHE A 448 -16.36 -17.75 -19.14
C PHE A 448 -16.93 -19.15 -18.90
N CYS A 449 -16.20 -20.20 -19.31
CA CYS A 449 -16.57 -21.59 -19.04
C CYS A 449 -16.70 -21.84 -17.55
N ASN A 450 -15.76 -21.35 -16.72
CA ASN A 450 -15.84 -21.48 -15.28
C ASN A 450 -17.09 -20.80 -14.68
N GLN A 451 -17.50 -19.63 -15.17
CA GLN A 451 -18.72 -18.97 -14.69
C GLN A 451 -19.98 -19.77 -15.03
N TYR A 452 -20.06 -20.32 -16.25
CA TYR A 452 -21.21 -21.11 -16.71
C TYR A 452 -21.28 -22.51 -16.07
N VAL A 453 -20.12 -23.17 -15.93
CA VAL A 453 -20.02 -24.53 -15.37
C VAL A 453 -20.16 -24.52 -13.85
N LYS A 454 -19.61 -23.52 -13.14
CA LYS A 454 -19.77 -23.41 -11.67
C LYS A 454 -21.20 -23.05 -11.23
N ALA A 455 -22.04 -22.53 -12.11
CA ALA A 455 -23.46 -22.39 -11.82
C ALA A 455 -24.17 -23.75 -11.69
N ASN A 456 -23.59 -24.82 -12.27
CA ASN A 456 -24.17 -26.16 -12.36
C ASN A 456 -23.38 -27.25 -11.58
N LEU A 457 -22.29 -26.90 -10.89
CA LEU A 457 -21.47 -27.84 -10.08
C LEU A 457 -21.25 -27.32 -8.66
N ASP A 458 -21.10 -28.26 -7.72
CA ASP A 458 -21.05 -28.11 -6.25
C ASP A 458 -20.45 -26.75 -5.77
N PRO A 459 -21.16 -25.97 -4.92
CA PRO A 459 -20.68 -24.71 -4.35
C PRO A 459 -19.30 -24.77 -3.68
N LYS A 460 -18.79 -25.97 -3.37
CA LYS A 460 -17.44 -26.23 -2.85
C LYS A 460 -16.30 -25.99 -3.86
N ALA A 461 -16.59 -25.88 -5.16
CA ALA A 461 -15.59 -25.60 -6.21
C ALA A 461 -15.24 -24.11 -6.38
N LYS A 462 -15.69 -23.24 -5.47
CA LYS A 462 -15.16 -21.87 -5.35
C LYS A 462 -13.70 -21.99 -4.93
N LYS A 463 -12.76 -21.60 -5.79
CA LYS A 463 -11.37 -21.35 -5.38
C LYS A 463 -11.43 -20.19 -4.38
N VAL A 464 -11.52 -20.55 -3.09
CA VAL A 464 -11.66 -19.60 -1.99
C VAL A 464 -10.44 -18.69 -2.03
N VAL A 465 -10.63 -17.38 -1.99
CA VAL A 465 -9.52 -16.42 -1.90
C VAL A 465 -8.67 -16.77 -0.66
N ARG A 466 -7.34 -16.59 -0.73
CA ARG A 466 -6.44 -16.90 0.40
C ARG A 466 -6.97 -16.26 1.71
N ASN A 467 -7.00 -17.04 2.80
CA ASN A 467 -7.44 -16.63 4.14
C ASN A 467 -8.95 -16.29 4.27
N VAL A 468 -9.80 -16.73 3.33
CA VAL A 468 -11.25 -16.53 3.44
C VAL A 468 -11.91 -17.67 4.22
N ASP A 469 -12.72 -17.26 5.18
CA ASP A 469 -13.57 -18.10 6.01
C ASP A 469 -14.46 -18.99 5.12
N LYS A 470 -14.38 -20.31 5.27
CA LYS A 470 -15.40 -21.22 4.72
C LYS A 470 -16.67 -20.96 5.52
N GLY A 471 -17.53 -20.05 5.04
CA GLY A 471 -18.76 -19.64 5.73
C GLY A 471 -19.56 -20.84 6.22
N ILE A 472 -20.08 -20.76 7.45
CA ILE A 472 -20.79 -21.87 8.08
C ILE A 472 -22.28 -21.58 8.05
N GLN A 473 -23.04 -22.57 7.61
CA GLN A 473 -24.49 -22.56 7.64
C GLN A 473 -24.93 -22.52 9.10
N GLY A 474 -25.34 -21.34 9.58
CA GLY A 474 -26.10 -21.26 10.81
C GLY A 474 -27.48 -21.86 10.58
N THR A 475 -27.89 -22.80 11.43
CA THR A 475 -29.30 -23.21 11.50
C THR A 475 -30.11 -22.02 12.02
N ALA A 476 -30.96 -21.46 11.17
CA ALA A 476 -31.86 -20.38 11.55
C ALA A 476 -32.76 -20.86 12.71
N GLY A 477 -32.68 -20.19 13.87
CA GLY A 477 -33.66 -20.37 14.96
C GLY A 477 -33.10 -20.49 16.39
N GLN A 478 -31.81 -20.76 16.61
CA GLN A 478 -31.24 -20.89 17.96
C GLN A 478 -30.42 -19.65 18.39
N LYS A 479 -30.60 -19.17 19.63
CA LYS A 479 -29.85 -18.07 20.26
C LYS A 479 -28.39 -18.46 20.62
N ILE A 480 -27.67 -19.14 19.74
CA ILE A 480 -26.30 -19.58 19.98
C ILE A 480 -25.33 -18.51 19.42
N PRO A 481 -24.29 -18.10 20.17
CA PRO A 481 -23.30 -17.16 19.68
C PRO A 481 -22.57 -17.64 18.42
N ASN A 482 -22.33 -16.73 17.47
CA ASN A 482 -21.66 -17.02 16.20
C ASN A 482 -20.28 -17.68 16.35
N PHE A 483 -19.59 -17.46 17.47
CA PHE A 483 -18.27 -18.06 17.73
C PHE A 483 -18.31 -19.57 18.01
N PHE A 484 -19.48 -20.16 18.27
CA PHE A 484 -19.63 -21.61 18.39
C PHE A 484 -19.76 -22.35 17.06
N TYR A 485 -19.99 -21.62 15.98
CA TYR A 485 -20.19 -22.20 14.67
C TYR A 485 -18.88 -22.34 13.88
N TYR A 486 -17.82 -21.61 14.24
CA TYR A 486 -16.59 -21.48 13.44
C TYR A 486 -15.65 -22.69 13.52
N ASN A 487 -15.30 -23.29 12.37
CA ASN A 487 -14.26 -24.33 12.26
C ASN A 487 -13.45 -24.13 10.97
N ASP A 488 -12.22 -23.64 11.11
CA ASP A 488 -11.21 -23.73 10.06
C ASP A 488 -10.65 -25.16 10.03
N LYS A 489 -10.77 -25.85 8.89
CA LYS A 489 -10.46 -27.29 8.76
C LYS A 489 -9.03 -27.58 8.30
N ASP A 490 -8.18 -26.56 8.16
CA ASP A 490 -6.95 -26.71 7.36
C ASP A 490 -5.63 -26.73 8.20
N ALA A 491 -5.69 -26.91 9.53
CA ALA A 491 -4.50 -26.94 10.40
C ALA A 491 -4.26 -28.29 11.13
N LYS A 492 -2.99 -28.72 11.20
CA LYS A 492 -2.56 -29.92 11.97
C LYS A 492 -3.00 -29.79 13.44
N VAL A 493 -3.85 -30.71 13.88
CA VAL A 493 -4.43 -30.74 15.23
C VAL A 493 -3.48 -31.45 16.19
N LYS A 494 -3.15 -30.80 17.31
CA LYS A 494 -2.53 -31.47 18.47
C LYS A 494 -3.51 -31.47 19.64
N GLN A 495 -3.43 -32.47 20.50
CA GLN A 495 -4.20 -32.47 21.75
C GLN A 495 -3.43 -31.76 22.87
N ARG A 496 -4.15 -31.08 23.75
CA ARG A 496 -3.63 -30.43 24.96
C ARG A 496 -4.61 -30.65 26.10
N PHE A 497 -4.12 -31.11 27.24
CA PHE A 497 -4.90 -31.08 28.48
C PHE A 497 -4.74 -29.72 29.17
N LEU A 498 -5.85 -29.04 29.48
CA LEU A 498 -5.84 -27.72 30.11
C LEU A 498 -5.54 -27.83 31.61
N GLU A 499 -4.55 -27.06 32.05
CA GLU A 499 -4.30 -26.82 33.48
C GLU A 499 -5.51 -26.13 34.13
N LEU A 500 -5.71 -26.30 35.43
CA LEU A 500 -6.89 -25.78 36.14
C LEU A 500 -7.06 -24.26 35.98
N ARG A 501 -5.95 -23.52 35.98
CA ARG A 501 -5.96 -22.06 35.78
C ARG A 501 -6.38 -21.68 34.36
N ASP A 502 -5.77 -22.31 33.36
CA ASP A 502 -6.11 -22.08 31.94
C ASP A 502 -7.57 -22.47 31.67
N PHE A 503 -8.02 -23.60 32.20
CA PHE A 503 -9.42 -24.06 32.12
C PHE A 503 -10.39 -23.03 32.69
N SER A 504 -10.17 -22.61 33.95
CA SER A 504 -11.08 -21.69 34.64
C SER A 504 -11.13 -20.33 33.95
N THR A 505 -9.97 -19.82 33.51
CA THR A 505 -9.88 -18.51 32.85
C THR A 505 -10.48 -18.55 31.44
N ALA A 506 -10.23 -19.61 30.67
CA ALA A 506 -10.79 -19.77 29.33
C ALA A 506 -12.31 -19.94 29.38
N HIS A 507 -12.81 -20.75 30.32
CA HIS A 507 -14.24 -20.96 30.48
C HIS A 507 -14.96 -19.68 30.95
N GLY A 508 -14.44 -18.99 31.96
CA GLY A 508 -14.98 -17.70 32.40
C GLY A 508 -14.97 -16.64 31.30
N TYR A 509 -13.95 -16.64 30.44
CA TYR A 509 -13.89 -15.77 29.27
C TYR A 509 -15.00 -16.10 28.24
N VAL A 510 -15.30 -17.38 28.01
CA VAL A 510 -16.43 -17.77 27.14
C VAL A 510 -17.76 -17.30 27.73
N LEU A 511 -17.99 -17.52 29.02
CA LEU A 511 -19.24 -17.12 29.69
C LEU A 511 -19.46 -15.59 29.59
N SER A 512 -18.45 -14.78 29.90
CA SER A 512 -18.54 -13.31 29.82
C SER A 512 -18.76 -12.76 28.42
N ASN A 513 -18.47 -13.54 27.36
CA ASN A 513 -18.74 -13.17 25.98
C ASN A 513 -20.09 -13.72 25.44
N CYS A 514 -20.81 -14.53 26.22
CA CYS A 514 -22.15 -15.00 25.89
C CYS A 514 -23.20 -13.94 26.27
N LYS A 515 -23.57 -13.05 25.33
CA LYS A 515 -24.50 -11.94 25.59
C LYS A 515 -25.86 -12.35 26.19
N PHE A 516 -26.34 -13.55 25.91
CA PHE A 516 -27.60 -14.06 26.46
C PHE A 516 -27.49 -14.45 27.94
N LEU A 517 -26.28 -14.48 28.52
CA LEU A 517 -26.07 -14.72 29.94
C LEU A 517 -26.23 -13.48 30.81
N ARG A 518 -26.36 -12.27 30.23
CA ARG A 518 -26.48 -11.01 30.99
C ARG A 518 -27.57 -11.00 32.06
N GLU A 519 -28.67 -11.71 31.82
CA GLU A 519 -29.74 -11.84 32.82
C GLU A 519 -29.23 -12.57 34.07
N TYR A 520 -28.43 -13.61 33.90
CA TYR A 520 -27.78 -14.35 34.99
C TYR A 520 -26.66 -13.54 35.64
N GLU A 521 -25.91 -12.75 34.86
CA GLU A 521 -24.91 -11.82 35.39
C GLU A 521 -25.57 -10.83 36.36
N GLY A 522 -26.73 -10.28 35.99
CA GLY A 522 -27.52 -9.39 36.84
C GLY A 522 -28.07 -10.08 38.10
N LEU A 523 -28.51 -11.34 37.99
CA LEU A 523 -28.94 -12.14 39.15
C LEU A 523 -27.79 -12.36 40.14
N PHE A 524 -26.60 -12.68 39.64
CA PHE A 524 -25.40 -12.83 40.47
C PHE A 524 -25.03 -11.51 41.16
N GLU A 525 -25.04 -10.40 40.42
CA GLU A 525 -24.75 -9.07 40.97
C GLU A 525 -25.71 -8.71 42.11
N GLN A 526 -27.02 -8.93 41.92
CA GLN A 526 -28.02 -8.73 42.98
C GLN A 526 -27.75 -9.61 44.21
N GLU A 527 -27.34 -10.87 44.02
CA GLU A 527 -27.01 -11.77 45.13
C GLU A 527 -25.75 -11.32 45.89
N VAL A 528 -24.74 -10.82 45.18
CA VAL A 528 -23.51 -10.26 45.78
C VAL A 528 -23.82 -9.00 46.58
N ILE A 529 -24.60 -8.07 46.03
CA ILE A 529 -25.03 -6.83 46.70
C ILE A 529 -25.86 -7.18 47.95
N LYS A 530 -26.76 -8.16 47.86
CA LYS A 530 -27.58 -8.60 49.00
C LYS A 530 -26.73 -9.21 50.13
N LYS A 531 -25.68 -9.97 49.79
CA LYS A 531 -24.75 -10.57 50.78
C LYS A 531 -23.75 -9.56 51.34
N HIS A 532 -23.43 -8.51 50.60
CA HIS A 532 -22.46 -7.49 50.96
C HIS A 532 -22.98 -6.08 50.62
N PRO A 533 -23.84 -5.47 51.47
CA PRO A 533 -24.52 -4.20 51.16
C PRO A 533 -23.60 -3.00 50.91
N HIS A 534 -22.34 -3.07 51.36
CA HIS A 534 -21.33 -2.02 51.20
C HIS A 534 -20.27 -2.32 50.13
N VAL A 535 -20.49 -3.34 49.29
CA VAL A 535 -19.55 -3.71 48.23
C VAL A 535 -19.47 -2.62 47.16
N THR A 536 -18.26 -2.24 46.76
CA THR A 536 -18.06 -1.30 45.66
C THR A 536 -18.24 -1.97 44.31
N ALA A 537 -18.57 -1.21 43.26
CA ALA A 537 -18.70 -1.75 41.90
C ALA A 537 -17.42 -2.47 41.42
N GLY A 538 -16.24 -2.00 41.81
CA GLY A 538 -14.97 -2.66 41.50
C GLY A 538 -14.81 -4.02 42.20
N GLU A 539 -15.27 -4.16 43.44
CA GLU A 539 -15.24 -5.41 44.20
C GLU A 539 -16.28 -6.42 43.70
N VAL A 540 -17.45 -5.94 43.24
CA VAL A 540 -18.44 -6.79 42.54
C VAL A 540 -17.82 -7.39 41.29
N TRP A 541 -17.11 -6.58 40.49
CA TRP A 541 -16.46 -7.05 39.27
C TRP A 541 -15.33 -8.05 39.54
N SER A 542 -14.56 -7.84 40.62
CA SER A 542 -13.56 -8.83 41.06
C SER A 542 -14.21 -10.15 41.48
N LYS A 543 -15.28 -10.10 42.28
CA LYS A 543 -16.04 -11.29 42.69
C LYS A 543 -16.70 -11.99 41.50
N PHE A 544 -17.13 -11.24 40.48
CA PHE A 544 -17.71 -11.80 39.27
C PHE A 544 -16.72 -12.70 38.54
N ASN A 545 -15.51 -12.23 38.26
CA ASN A 545 -14.49 -13.03 37.57
C ASN A 545 -14.11 -14.31 38.33
N ASP A 546 -14.14 -14.28 39.66
CA ASP A 546 -13.73 -15.42 40.49
C ASP A 546 -14.86 -16.41 40.80
N GLN A 547 -16.10 -15.93 40.93
CA GLN A 547 -17.20 -16.71 41.52
C GLN A 547 -18.37 -16.94 40.56
N PHE A 548 -18.54 -16.13 39.52
CA PHE A 548 -19.66 -16.26 38.59
C PHE A 548 -19.73 -17.65 37.92
N PRO A 549 -18.64 -18.25 37.39
CA PRO A 549 -18.74 -19.55 36.73
C PRO A 549 -19.29 -20.65 37.66
N LYS A 550 -18.79 -20.72 38.90
CA LYS A 550 -19.25 -21.71 39.91
C LYS A 550 -20.68 -21.41 40.38
N TRP A 551 -21.04 -20.14 40.52
CA TRP A 551 -22.39 -19.75 40.86
C TRP A 551 -23.37 -20.13 39.75
N PHE A 552 -23.00 -19.86 38.49
CA PHE A 552 -23.81 -20.15 37.31
C PHE A 552 -24.05 -21.65 37.17
N GLU A 553 -22.99 -22.48 37.33
CA GLU A 553 -23.10 -23.93 37.41
C GLU A 553 -24.13 -24.37 38.45
N LYS A 554 -23.99 -23.91 39.70
CA LYS A 554 -24.89 -24.27 40.80
C LYS A 554 -26.34 -23.82 40.54
N HIS A 555 -26.51 -22.61 40.01
CA HIS A 555 -27.82 -22.04 39.72
C HIS A 555 -28.55 -22.86 38.64
N ILE A 556 -27.90 -23.11 37.49
CA ILE A 556 -28.49 -23.85 36.38
C ILE A 556 -28.80 -25.31 36.77
N LEU A 557 -27.89 -25.99 37.48
CA LEU A 557 -28.15 -27.36 37.96
C LEU A 557 -29.34 -27.43 38.93
N SER A 558 -29.59 -26.38 39.72
CA SER A 558 -30.74 -26.33 40.63
C SER A 558 -32.09 -26.19 39.92
N LEU A 559 -32.09 -25.63 38.69
CA LEU A 559 -33.30 -25.42 37.90
C LEU A 559 -33.79 -26.68 37.18
N LYS A 560 -33.06 -27.80 37.26
CA LYS A 560 -33.37 -29.08 36.58
C LYS A 560 -33.71 -28.90 35.09
N ILE A 561 -32.99 -28.00 34.42
CA ILE A 561 -33.10 -27.78 32.98
C ILE A 561 -32.60 -29.03 32.26
N ALA A 562 -33.27 -29.44 31.18
CA ALA A 562 -32.91 -30.60 30.38
C ALA A 562 -31.52 -30.46 29.71
N ASP A 563 -30.87 -31.60 29.48
CA ASP A 563 -29.48 -31.71 28.99
C ASP A 563 -29.30 -31.28 27.51
N ASP A 564 -30.39 -30.94 26.82
CA ASP A 564 -30.45 -30.42 25.45
C ASP A 564 -30.26 -28.88 25.36
N ASN A 565 -30.15 -28.19 26.50
CA ASN A 565 -30.06 -26.74 26.58
C ASN A 565 -28.61 -26.23 26.64
N ILE A 566 -28.26 -25.25 25.79
CA ILE A 566 -26.96 -24.57 25.79
C ILE A 566 -26.57 -23.99 27.17
N LEU A 567 -27.55 -23.57 27.98
CA LEU A 567 -27.31 -23.09 29.34
C LEU A 567 -26.72 -24.19 30.22
N TRP A 568 -27.25 -25.42 30.14
CA TRP A 568 -26.73 -26.56 30.88
C TRP A 568 -25.31 -26.91 30.42
N THR A 569 -25.10 -26.98 29.10
CA THR A 569 -23.79 -27.27 28.51
C THR A 569 -22.72 -26.22 28.91
N LEU A 570 -23.10 -24.94 28.98
CA LEU A 570 -22.22 -23.88 29.46
C LEU A 570 -22.00 -23.93 30.97
N ALA A 571 -22.98 -24.37 31.76
CA ALA A 571 -22.84 -24.47 33.21
C ALA A 571 -21.85 -25.58 33.63
N VAL A 572 -21.89 -26.72 32.93
CA VAL A 572 -20.96 -27.84 33.17
C VAL A 572 -19.53 -27.51 32.69
N GLY A 573 -19.41 -26.64 31.69
CA GLY A 573 -18.13 -26.21 31.13
C GLY A 573 -17.57 -27.15 30.06
N PRO A 574 -16.42 -26.78 29.46
CA PRO A 574 -15.85 -27.54 28.36
C PRO A 574 -15.13 -28.80 28.84
N ARG A 575 -14.82 -29.68 27.90
CA ARG A 575 -13.80 -30.72 28.08
C ARG A 575 -12.45 -30.11 28.41
N ARG A 576 -11.72 -30.76 29.32
CA ARG A 576 -10.34 -30.37 29.65
C ARG A 576 -9.32 -30.78 28.59
N ASP A 577 -9.61 -31.79 27.79
CA ASP A 577 -8.85 -32.09 26.58
C ASP A 577 -9.29 -31.15 25.46
N ALA A 578 -8.44 -30.15 25.21
CA ALA A 578 -8.61 -29.17 24.16
C ALA A 578 -7.77 -29.53 22.93
N ARG A 579 -8.19 -29.01 21.79
CA ARG A 579 -7.39 -29.07 20.55
C ARG A 579 -6.53 -27.83 20.43
N LYS A 580 -5.32 -27.98 19.88
CA LYS A 580 -4.39 -26.90 19.64
C LYS A 580 -4.04 -26.83 18.15
N TYR A 581 -3.95 -25.59 17.67
CA TYR A 581 -3.56 -25.27 16.30
C TYR A 581 -2.31 -24.37 16.30
N ASN A 582 -1.49 -24.51 15.26
CA ASN A 582 -0.34 -23.63 15.03
C ASN A 582 -0.68 -22.45 14.10
N ARG A 583 -1.76 -22.58 13.34
CA ARG A 583 -2.25 -21.60 12.35
C ARG A 583 -3.76 -21.47 12.47
N TYR A 584 -4.30 -20.29 12.19
CA TYR A 584 -5.73 -20.05 12.22
C TYR A 584 -6.11 -18.89 11.29
N SER A 585 -6.96 -19.14 10.29
CA SER A 585 -7.44 -18.09 9.39
C SER A 585 -8.81 -17.60 9.83
N ILE A 586 -8.97 -16.29 9.97
CA ILE A 586 -10.26 -15.66 10.29
C ILE A 586 -10.28 -14.19 9.85
N ASN A 587 -11.44 -13.71 9.40
CA ASN A 587 -11.66 -12.31 9.04
C ASN A 587 -10.66 -11.77 7.99
N GLY A 588 -10.19 -12.64 7.08
CA GLY A 588 -9.19 -12.27 6.07
C GLY A 588 -7.75 -12.19 6.59
N TYR A 589 -7.51 -12.54 7.86
CA TYR A 589 -6.19 -12.69 8.46
C TYR A 589 -5.78 -14.17 8.53
N ASN A 590 -4.47 -14.43 8.55
CA ASN A 590 -3.90 -15.75 8.85
C ASN A 590 -2.94 -15.60 10.03
N PHE A 591 -3.33 -16.11 11.18
CA PHE A 591 -2.57 -16.02 12.42
C PHE A 591 -1.70 -17.25 12.62
N HIS A 592 -0.47 -17.06 13.07
CA HIS A 592 0.44 -18.13 13.49
C HIS A 592 0.74 -18.01 14.98
N THR A 593 0.95 -19.13 15.67
CA THR A 593 1.54 -19.09 17.01
C THR A 593 3.00 -18.62 16.93
N TYR A 594 3.46 -17.90 17.94
CA TYR A 594 4.84 -17.39 18.01
C TYR A 594 5.87 -18.52 17.84
N ALA A 595 5.66 -19.65 18.53
CA ALA A 595 6.54 -20.82 18.43
C ALA A 595 6.65 -21.37 16.98
N TYR A 596 5.56 -21.31 16.21
CA TYR A 596 5.54 -21.74 14.82
C TYR A 596 6.12 -20.69 13.86
N GLY A 597 5.90 -19.40 14.15
CA GLY A 597 6.26 -18.29 13.26
C GLY A 597 7.65 -17.67 13.48
N LYS A 598 8.25 -17.80 14.68
CA LYS A 598 9.47 -17.05 15.07
C LYS A 598 10.69 -17.26 14.16
N ASN A 599 10.80 -18.42 13.53
CA ASN A 599 11.92 -18.78 12.64
C ASN A 599 11.53 -18.71 11.15
N LYS A 600 10.34 -18.20 10.83
CA LYS A 600 9.87 -18.05 9.45
C LYS A 600 10.21 -16.65 8.94
N SER A 601 10.26 -16.52 7.62
CA SER A 601 10.40 -15.24 6.92
C SER A 601 9.19 -14.31 7.10
N THR A 602 8.07 -14.81 7.61
CA THR A 602 6.83 -14.05 7.82
C THR A 602 6.44 -13.93 9.28
N MET A 603 5.97 -12.74 9.68
CA MET A 603 5.48 -12.45 11.03
C MET A 603 3.95 -12.44 11.06
N ASN A 604 3.33 -13.51 11.57
CA ASN A 604 1.87 -13.65 11.61
C ASN A 604 1.32 -13.83 13.04
N TYR A 605 2.13 -13.55 14.06
CA TYR A 605 1.79 -13.79 15.47
C TYR A 605 1.42 -12.52 16.25
N GLY A 606 1.45 -11.34 15.64
CA GLY A 606 1.04 -10.11 16.30
C GLY A 606 -0.47 -9.94 16.30
N VAL A 607 -1.03 -9.60 17.46
CA VAL A 607 -2.46 -9.42 17.67
C VAL A 607 -2.77 -8.05 18.25
N CYS A 608 -3.89 -7.48 17.83
CA CYS A 608 -4.47 -6.26 18.40
C CYS A 608 -5.95 -6.49 18.72
N VAL A 609 -6.39 -5.98 19.87
CA VAL A 609 -7.79 -6.01 20.30
C VAL A 609 -8.18 -4.63 20.76
N LYS A 610 -9.38 -4.19 20.37
CA LYS A 610 -9.95 -2.92 20.82
C LYS A 610 -10.98 -3.18 21.91
N ASP A 611 -10.66 -2.78 23.13
CA ASP A 611 -11.52 -2.97 24.31
C ASP A 611 -11.85 -1.60 24.93
N ILE A 612 -13.14 -1.23 24.96
CA ILE A 612 -13.66 0.03 25.53
C ILE A 612 -12.83 1.26 25.07
N GLY A 613 -12.49 1.32 23.79
CA GLY A 613 -11.74 2.43 23.20
C GLY A 613 -10.22 2.40 23.43
N VAL A 614 -9.70 1.45 24.19
CA VAL A 614 -8.26 1.22 24.38
C VAL A 614 -7.81 0.04 23.53
N GLU A 615 -6.79 0.26 22.73
CA GLU A 615 -6.17 -0.80 21.95
C GLU A 615 -5.13 -1.53 22.80
N ARG A 616 -5.20 -2.86 22.80
CA ARG A 616 -4.20 -3.74 23.41
C ARG A 616 -3.48 -4.50 22.33
N TYR A 617 -2.19 -4.70 22.54
CA TYR A 617 -1.30 -5.35 21.59
C TYR A 617 -0.60 -6.51 22.26
N GLY A 618 -0.37 -7.59 21.53
CA GLY A 618 0.25 -8.78 22.09
C GLY A 618 0.81 -9.74 21.05
N ILE A 619 1.35 -10.85 21.56
CA ILE A 619 1.89 -11.96 20.78
C ILE A 619 1.01 -13.19 20.99
N LEU A 620 0.54 -13.79 19.90
CA LEU A 620 -0.22 -15.04 19.91
C LEU A 620 0.69 -16.21 20.31
N GLN A 621 0.46 -16.79 21.48
CA GLN A 621 1.20 -17.95 21.96
C GLN A 621 0.54 -19.26 21.53
N GLU A 622 -0.78 -19.36 21.68
CA GLU A 622 -1.51 -20.61 21.41
C GLU A 622 -2.90 -20.36 20.83
N VAL A 623 -3.33 -21.23 19.92
CA VAL A 623 -4.71 -21.30 19.45
C VAL A 623 -5.34 -22.56 20.02
N ILE A 624 -6.40 -22.42 20.80
CA ILE A 624 -7.04 -23.52 21.53
C ILE A 624 -8.51 -23.61 21.15
N GLU A 625 -8.98 -24.80 20.80
CA GLU A 625 -10.41 -25.09 20.63
C GLU A 625 -10.94 -25.87 21.83
N LEU A 626 -11.94 -25.27 22.47
CA LEU A 626 -12.71 -25.85 23.56
C LEU A 626 -13.91 -26.59 22.98
N THR A 627 -14.18 -27.77 23.52
CA THR A 627 -15.37 -28.56 23.17
C THR A 627 -16.28 -28.65 24.37
N TYR A 628 -17.51 -28.14 24.25
CA TYR A 628 -18.55 -28.30 25.24
C TYR A 628 -19.46 -29.46 24.81
N VAL A 629 -19.67 -30.41 25.72
CA VAL A 629 -20.39 -31.65 25.41
C VAL A 629 -21.75 -31.63 26.10
N GLY A 630 -22.81 -31.72 25.28
CA GLY A 630 -24.18 -32.08 25.64
C GLY A 630 -24.74 -32.97 24.52
N GLU A 631 -26.06 -33.04 24.32
CA GLU A 631 -26.64 -33.70 23.13
C GLU A 631 -26.15 -33.04 21.82
N THR A 632 -26.03 -31.71 21.83
CA THR A 632 -25.37 -30.94 20.77
C THR A 632 -23.94 -30.60 21.19
N CYS A 633 -22.97 -30.90 20.33
CA CYS A 633 -21.57 -30.56 20.58
C CYS A 633 -21.28 -29.12 20.12
N TYR A 634 -20.88 -28.25 21.06
CA TYR A 634 -20.48 -26.87 20.75
C TYR A 634 -18.96 -26.74 20.79
N ARG A 635 -18.38 -26.02 19.84
CA ARG A 635 -16.93 -25.80 19.78
C ARG A 635 -16.61 -24.33 19.62
N THR A 636 -15.65 -23.83 20.36
CA THR A 636 -15.20 -22.44 20.23
C THR A 636 -13.69 -22.37 20.27
N THR A 637 -13.10 -21.51 19.44
CA THR A 637 -11.66 -21.25 19.45
C THR A 637 -11.35 -20.01 20.29
N LEU A 638 -10.25 -20.05 21.04
CA LEU A 638 -9.67 -18.94 21.77
C LEU A 638 -8.20 -18.79 21.39
N PHE A 639 -7.73 -17.55 21.33
CA PHE A 639 -6.32 -17.20 21.24
C PHE A 639 -5.79 -16.93 22.65
N LYS A 640 -4.70 -17.61 23.03
CA LYS A 640 -3.91 -17.32 24.22
C LYS A 640 -2.77 -16.38 23.83
N CYS A 641 -2.74 -15.18 24.39
CA CYS A 641 -1.82 -14.12 24.01
C CYS A 641 -1.02 -13.60 25.20
N ASP A 642 0.22 -13.20 24.92
CA ASP A 642 1.03 -12.38 25.83
C ASP A 642 0.80 -10.91 25.48
N TRP A 643 0.12 -10.18 26.35
CA TRP A 643 -0.22 -8.76 26.16
C TRP A 643 0.90 -7.84 26.65
N PHE A 644 1.16 -6.76 25.92
CA PHE A 644 2.11 -5.71 26.32
C PHE A 644 1.46 -4.71 27.27
N GLU A 645 2.18 -4.31 28.31
CA GLU A 645 1.66 -3.34 29.29
C GLU A 645 1.89 -1.89 28.87
N SER A 646 3.10 -1.58 28.40
CA SER A 646 3.50 -0.20 28.09
C SER A 646 3.32 0.10 26.61
N ILE A 647 2.36 0.98 26.31
CA ILE A 647 2.02 1.46 24.96
C ILE A 647 2.28 2.96 24.91
N LYS A 648 3.01 3.43 23.89
CA LYS A 648 3.19 4.84 23.58
C LYS A 648 2.52 5.15 22.25
N VAL A 649 1.84 6.29 22.19
CA VAL A 649 1.23 6.80 20.96
C VAL A 649 1.79 8.19 20.72
N HIS A 650 2.44 8.40 19.58
CA HIS A 650 2.96 9.70 19.21
C HIS A 650 1.81 10.72 19.16
N PRO A 651 1.89 11.87 19.87
CA PRO A 651 0.76 12.77 20.07
C PRO A 651 0.20 13.33 18.75
N LEU A 652 1.08 13.72 17.82
CA LEU A 652 0.70 14.27 16.52
C LEU A 652 0.41 13.16 15.49
N TYR A 653 1.43 12.36 15.16
CA TYR A 653 1.38 11.38 14.08
C TYR A 653 0.72 10.03 14.43
N LYS A 654 0.30 9.82 15.68
CA LYS A 654 -0.38 8.59 16.14
C LYS A 654 0.39 7.29 15.85
N LEU A 655 1.73 7.38 15.73
CA LEU A 655 2.61 6.21 15.63
C LEU A 655 2.58 5.45 16.95
N VAL A 656 2.36 4.14 16.90
CA VAL A 656 2.21 3.29 18.09
C VAL A 656 3.50 2.52 18.34
N GLU A 657 3.96 2.53 19.58
CA GLU A 657 5.10 1.75 20.05
C GLU A 657 4.70 0.92 21.28
N VAL A 658 5.24 -0.29 21.38
CA VAL A 658 5.07 -1.17 22.54
C VAL A 658 6.40 -1.60 23.10
N ASN A 659 6.49 -1.72 24.42
CA ASN A 659 7.66 -2.25 25.09
C ASN A 659 7.58 -3.79 25.15
N PHE A 660 8.56 -4.46 24.56
CA PHE A 660 8.60 -5.92 24.43
C PHE A 660 9.05 -6.66 25.71
N THR A 661 9.61 -5.95 26.70
CA THR A 661 10.07 -6.55 27.98
C THR A 661 8.97 -6.55 29.04
N LYS A 662 8.02 -5.61 28.97
CA LYS A 662 6.94 -5.45 29.95
C LYS A 662 5.65 -6.15 29.53
N LYS A 663 5.41 -7.34 30.08
CA LYS A 663 4.17 -8.12 29.86
C LYS A 663 3.12 -7.82 30.91
N GLN A 664 1.87 -7.73 30.48
CA GLN A 664 0.73 -7.46 31.33
C GLN A 664 0.15 -8.76 31.91
N SER A 665 0.18 -8.91 33.25
CA SER A 665 -0.41 -10.09 33.94
C SER A 665 -1.86 -9.89 34.40
N LYS A 666 -2.35 -8.64 34.38
CA LYS A 666 -3.64 -8.24 34.98
C LYS A 666 -4.87 -8.69 34.19
N TYR A 667 -4.76 -8.88 32.88
CA TYR A 667 -5.87 -9.34 32.03
C TYR A 667 -5.70 -10.83 31.71
N GLY A 668 -6.83 -11.54 31.62
CA GLY A 668 -6.84 -12.93 31.19
C GLY A 668 -6.15 -13.08 29.82
N PRO A 669 -5.41 -14.17 29.57
CA PRO A 669 -4.62 -14.31 28.35
C PRO A 669 -5.49 -14.66 27.13
N PHE A 670 -6.78 -14.94 27.32
CA PHE A 670 -7.65 -15.45 26.26
C PHE A 670 -8.43 -14.34 25.56
N VAL A 671 -8.55 -14.45 24.24
CA VAL A 671 -9.42 -13.62 23.41
C VAL A 671 -10.10 -14.44 22.32
N LEU A 672 -11.31 -14.04 21.94
CA LEU A 672 -12.03 -14.58 20.79
C LEU A 672 -11.34 -14.14 19.48
N PRO A 673 -10.97 -15.06 18.57
CA PRO A 673 -10.32 -14.72 17.31
C PRO A 673 -11.11 -13.72 16.46
N GLN A 674 -12.44 -13.70 16.59
CA GLN A 674 -13.34 -12.78 15.87
C GLN A 674 -13.11 -11.31 16.23
N LEU A 675 -12.52 -11.03 17.40
CA LEU A 675 -12.27 -9.68 17.93
C LEU A 675 -10.84 -9.20 17.65
N VAL A 676 -10.02 -10.03 17.01
CA VAL A 676 -8.58 -9.80 16.85
C VAL A 676 -8.28 -9.25 15.45
N GLU A 677 -7.54 -8.15 15.41
CA GLU A 677 -6.87 -7.63 14.22
C GLU A 677 -5.42 -8.11 14.18
N GLN A 678 -4.88 -8.38 12.99
CA GLN A 678 -3.46 -8.73 12.84
C GLN A 678 -2.58 -7.47 12.82
N VAL A 679 -1.47 -7.55 13.56
CA VAL A 679 -0.41 -6.53 13.54
C VAL A 679 0.95 -7.17 13.31
N TYR A 680 1.92 -6.39 12.86
CA TYR A 680 3.33 -6.77 12.91
C TYR A 680 4.14 -5.72 13.65
N PHE A 681 5.31 -6.14 14.11
CA PHE A 681 6.21 -5.35 14.94
C PHE A 681 7.56 -5.23 14.25
N THR A 682 8.22 -4.11 14.43
CA THR A 682 9.61 -3.92 13.97
C THR A 682 10.39 -3.02 14.91
N THR A 683 11.71 -3.16 14.89
CA THR A 683 12.65 -2.27 15.57
C THR A 683 12.72 -0.91 14.88
N TYR A 684 13.48 0.01 15.46
CA TYR A 684 13.90 1.25 14.79
C TYR A 684 15.30 1.04 14.24
N PRO A 685 15.61 1.45 13.00
CA PRO A 685 17.00 1.57 12.56
C PRO A 685 17.65 2.67 13.39
N SER A 686 18.62 2.30 14.22
CA SER A 686 19.27 3.22 15.14
C SER A 686 20.75 2.90 15.23
N ILE A 687 21.55 3.95 15.42
CA ILE A 687 22.97 3.85 15.81
C ILE A 687 23.08 3.81 17.35
N LYS A 688 22.01 4.20 18.05
CA LYS A 688 21.91 4.20 19.52
C LYS A 688 21.16 2.98 20.01
N ASN A 689 21.63 2.36 21.09
CA ASN A 689 21.00 1.19 21.71
C ASN A 689 19.92 1.55 22.75
N ASP A 690 19.44 2.79 22.76
CA ASP A 690 18.52 3.34 23.77
C ASP A 690 17.05 2.91 23.59
N ARG A 691 16.70 2.31 22.44
CA ARG A 691 15.34 1.85 22.11
C ARG A 691 15.22 0.37 21.82
N GLU A 692 16.19 -0.44 22.25
CA GLU A 692 16.18 -1.90 22.03
C GLU A 692 14.94 -2.61 22.61
N GLU A 693 14.27 -2.03 23.60
CA GLU A 693 13.05 -2.59 24.21
C GLU A 693 11.75 -2.21 23.46
N TRP A 694 11.77 -1.14 22.67
CA TRP A 694 10.58 -0.61 22.01
C TRP A 694 10.47 -1.11 20.58
N ARG A 695 9.25 -1.47 20.17
CA ARG A 695 8.95 -1.86 18.79
C ARG A 695 7.81 -1.00 18.26
N ALA A 696 7.95 -0.54 17.02
CA ALA A 696 6.87 0.06 16.28
C ALA A 696 5.79 -0.97 15.97
N VAL A 697 4.53 -0.56 16.01
CA VAL A 697 3.38 -1.42 15.71
C VAL A 697 2.72 -0.98 14.41
N PHE A 698 2.42 -1.95 13.57
CA PHE A 698 1.75 -1.74 12.30
C PHE A 698 0.51 -2.61 12.17
N LYS A 699 -0.64 -1.97 12.05
CA LYS A 699 -1.91 -2.64 11.76
C LYS A 699 -1.99 -3.08 10.30
N ILE A 700 -2.45 -4.30 10.11
CA ILE A 700 -2.67 -4.89 8.78
C ILE A 700 -4.13 -4.74 8.39
N LYS A 701 -4.33 -4.31 7.15
CA LYS A 701 -5.64 -4.37 6.52
C LYS A 701 -5.97 -5.83 6.20
N ALA A 702 -7.11 -6.31 6.70
CA ALA A 702 -7.63 -7.62 6.34
C ALA A 702 -7.69 -7.80 4.83
N ARG A 703 -7.36 -9.00 4.32
CA ARG A 703 -7.56 -9.28 2.90
C ARG A 703 -9.05 -9.38 2.61
N SER A 704 -9.50 -8.72 1.53
CA SER A 704 -10.91 -8.61 1.17
C SER A 704 -11.63 -9.96 1.22
N ARG A 705 -12.77 -10.00 1.90
CA ARG A 705 -13.72 -11.11 1.81
C ARG A 705 -14.32 -11.11 0.41
N ALA A 706 -14.10 -12.17 -0.36
CA ALA A 706 -15.04 -12.50 -1.43
C ALA A 706 -16.31 -13.05 -0.78
N CYS A 707 -17.19 -12.18 -0.29
CA CYS A 707 -18.50 -12.59 0.20
C CYS A 707 -19.38 -12.92 -1.03
N ALA A 708 -19.14 -14.07 -1.63
CA ALA A 708 -19.95 -14.59 -2.73
C ALA A 708 -21.25 -15.19 -2.19
N SER A 709 -22.19 -14.33 -1.82
CA SER A 709 -23.63 -14.60 -1.95
C SER A 709 -24.24 -13.50 -2.83
N VAL A 710 -24.58 -13.85 -4.06
CA VAL A 710 -25.13 -12.95 -5.09
C VAL A 710 -26.53 -12.39 -4.71
N ASN A 711 -27.10 -12.78 -3.56
CA ASN A 711 -28.47 -12.46 -3.18
C ASN A 711 -28.63 -11.50 -2.00
N GLN A 712 -27.60 -10.74 -1.63
CA GLN A 712 -27.78 -9.64 -0.69
C GLN A 712 -27.20 -8.36 -1.30
N ILE A 713 -28.04 -7.34 -1.40
CA ILE A 713 -27.61 -5.95 -1.62
C ILE A 713 -26.70 -5.62 -0.45
N VAL A 714 -25.38 -5.70 -0.67
CA VAL A 714 -24.39 -5.41 0.37
C VAL A 714 -24.28 -3.90 0.49
N PHE A 715 -25.05 -3.32 1.40
CA PHE A 715 -24.73 -2.03 1.97
C PHE A 715 -23.51 -2.17 2.87
N GLN A 716 -22.51 -1.30 2.63
CA GLN A 716 -21.45 -0.89 3.55
C GLN A 716 -20.87 -1.99 4.46
N GLU A 717 -19.75 -2.58 4.05
CA GLU A 717 -18.82 -3.14 5.03
C GLU A 717 -18.28 -2.01 5.94
N GLY A 718 -18.16 -2.34 7.23
CA GLY A 718 -18.07 -1.39 8.33
C GLY A 718 -16.95 -0.35 8.21
N LEU A 719 -17.29 0.86 8.65
CA LEU A 719 -16.37 1.97 8.90
C LEU A 719 -15.22 1.50 9.80
N ILE A 720 -14.06 1.20 9.20
CA ILE A 720 -12.79 1.30 9.93
C ILE A 720 -12.52 2.80 10.07
N LYS A 721 -12.97 3.37 11.19
CA LYS A 721 -12.52 4.69 11.64
C LYS A 721 -11.07 4.56 12.12
N ASP A 722 -10.13 4.63 11.19
CA ASP A 722 -8.82 5.17 11.54
C ASP A 722 -9.05 6.66 11.88
N PRO A 723 -8.54 7.17 13.01
CA PRO A 723 -8.63 8.59 13.30
C PRO A 723 -7.88 9.36 12.20
N PRO A 724 -8.38 10.54 11.77
CA PRO A 724 -7.67 11.37 10.81
C PRO A 724 -6.28 11.71 11.36
N SER A 725 -5.23 11.18 10.75
CA SER A 725 -3.85 11.56 11.03
C SER A 725 -3.50 12.80 10.23
N LEU A 726 -3.82 13.95 10.83
CA LEU A 726 -3.10 15.23 10.88
C LEU A 726 -4.12 16.25 11.39
N SER A 727 -4.09 16.51 12.71
CA SER A 727 -4.89 17.54 13.35
C SER A 727 -4.16 18.88 13.27
N GLY A 728 -4.55 19.71 12.28
CA GLY A 728 -4.37 21.17 12.22
C GLY A 728 -2.92 21.71 12.14
N PRO A 729 -2.71 22.86 11.47
CA PRO A 729 -1.44 23.57 11.52
C PRO A 729 -1.28 24.26 12.88
N THR A 730 -0.16 24.04 13.58
CA THR A 730 0.29 24.90 14.68
C THR A 730 1.68 25.43 14.38
N VAL A 731 1.74 26.75 14.26
CA VAL A 731 2.93 27.60 14.22
C VAL A 731 3.60 27.53 15.59
N ALA A 732 4.92 27.34 15.63
CA ALA A 732 5.74 27.65 16.80
C ALA A 732 7.05 28.28 16.31
N ASP A 733 7.35 29.44 16.88
CA ASP A 733 8.41 30.37 16.54
C ASP A 733 9.82 29.84 16.88
N GLU A 734 10.82 30.23 16.07
CA GLU A 734 12.25 30.04 16.34
C GLU A 734 12.75 31.13 17.30
N GLU A 735 13.56 30.76 18.29
CA GLU A 735 14.53 31.67 18.92
C GLU A 735 15.97 31.16 18.71
N ASP A 736 16.81 32.14 18.38
CA ASP A 736 18.18 32.13 17.88
C ASP A 736 19.21 32.09 19.03
N VAL A 737 20.24 31.23 18.96
CA VAL A 737 21.50 31.42 19.74
C VAL A 737 22.69 30.84 18.95
N GLY A 738 23.70 31.66 18.71
CA GLY A 738 24.84 31.38 17.83
C GLY A 738 26.15 30.88 18.47
N LYS A 739 27.02 30.42 17.55
CA LYS A 739 28.50 30.40 17.45
C LYS A 739 29.39 29.97 18.63
N SER A 740 30.32 29.05 18.32
CA SER A 740 31.79 29.29 18.38
C SER A 740 32.57 28.17 17.66
N ASP A 741 33.51 28.58 16.82
CA ASP A 741 34.48 27.77 16.06
C ASP A 741 35.68 27.34 16.91
N GLU A 742 36.38 26.26 16.56
CA GLU A 742 37.86 26.16 16.65
C GLU A 742 38.42 25.03 15.76
N GLU A 743 39.59 25.31 15.18
CA GLU A 743 40.27 24.67 14.05
C GLU A 743 41.08 23.42 14.44
N ASP A 744 41.41 22.56 13.46
CA ASP A 744 42.75 21.95 13.38
C ASP A 744 43.06 21.44 11.97
N ARG A 745 44.26 21.80 11.50
CA ARG A 745 44.75 21.73 10.11
C ARG A 745 45.89 20.70 10.01
N TYR A 746 45.87 19.80 9.03
CA TYR A 746 47.05 19.04 8.59
C TYR A 746 47.13 18.94 7.07
N GLU A 747 48.33 19.24 6.57
CA GLU A 747 48.75 19.45 5.19
C GLU A 747 49.49 18.22 4.65
N TYR A 748 49.45 17.98 3.32
CA TYR A 748 50.31 17.17 2.42
C TYR A 748 49.39 16.59 1.33
N GLY A 749 49.67 16.56 0.03
CA GLY A 749 50.83 16.83 -0.81
C GLY A 749 50.42 16.31 -2.20
N LYS A 750 50.65 17.10 -3.24
CA LYS A 750 50.19 16.87 -4.63
C LYS A 750 50.89 15.66 -5.27
N ASP A 751 50.16 14.95 -6.14
CA ASP A 751 50.67 14.57 -7.46
C ASP A 751 49.52 14.32 -8.45
N ALA A 752 49.73 14.78 -9.68
CA ALA A 752 48.73 14.97 -10.71
C ALA A 752 48.79 13.89 -11.80
N ALA A 753 47.63 13.51 -12.35
CA ALA A 753 47.52 12.99 -13.71
C ALA A 753 46.11 13.27 -14.26
N ARG A 754 46.11 13.90 -15.44
CA ARG A 754 44.98 14.45 -16.20
C ARG A 754 44.54 13.44 -17.27
N SER A 755 43.25 13.20 -17.43
CA SER A 755 42.70 12.67 -18.68
C SER A 755 41.27 13.16 -18.90
N GLU A 756 41.12 13.85 -20.03
CA GLU A 756 39.89 14.34 -20.63
C GLU A 756 39.07 13.16 -21.19
N GLN A 757 37.74 13.16 -21.01
CA GLN A 757 36.85 12.52 -21.99
C GLN A 757 35.38 12.96 -21.87
N GLU A 758 34.77 12.96 -23.06
CA GLU A 758 33.56 13.64 -23.48
C GLU A 758 32.26 13.01 -22.96
N SER A 759 31.24 13.86 -22.91
CA SER A 759 29.88 13.61 -22.45
C SER A 759 28.98 13.02 -23.54
N GLU A 760 28.36 11.88 -23.28
CA GLU A 760 27.13 11.43 -23.94
C GLU A 760 26.11 11.06 -22.86
N ASP A 761 25.18 11.98 -22.58
CA ASP A 761 24.01 11.76 -21.73
C ASP A 761 22.77 11.53 -22.60
N ASN A 762 21.85 10.74 -22.03
CA ASN A 762 20.44 10.52 -22.41
C ASN A 762 20.12 9.38 -23.39
N ALA A 763 20.18 8.13 -22.91
CA ALA A 763 19.21 7.08 -23.26
C ALA A 763 19.46 5.77 -22.50
N GLU A 764 19.17 5.69 -21.19
CA GLU A 764 19.11 4.37 -20.52
C GLU A 764 18.25 4.41 -19.24
N PHE A 765 16.94 4.39 -19.43
CA PHE A 765 15.98 4.10 -18.37
C PHE A 765 14.87 3.21 -18.93
N MET A 766 15.19 1.99 -19.37
CA MET A 766 14.16 1.01 -19.79
C MET A 766 14.62 -0.46 -19.92
N SER A 767 15.82 -0.85 -19.51
CA SER A 767 16.21 -2.27 -19.58
C SER A 767 16.94 -2.71 -18.32
N GLU A 768 16.18 -3.20 -17.35
CA GLU A 768 16.63 -4.18 -16.34
C GLU A 768 15.41 -4.67 -15.54
N MET A 769 14.55 -5.43 -16.21
CA MET A 769 13.67 -6.41 -15.59
C MET A 769 13.64 -7.60 -16.52
N ASP A 770 14.45 -8.60 -16.22
CA ASP A 770 14.13 -10.02 -16.30
C ASP A 770 15.40 -10.78 -15.92
N ASP A 771 15.35 -11.44 -14.76
CA ASP A 771 15.78 -12.83 -14.63
C ASP A 771 15.16 -13.44 -13.36
N ASP A 772 14.73 -14.68 -13.53
CA ASP A 772 14.38 -15.71 -12.55
C ASP A 772 12.96 -15.75 -11.94
N PHE A 773 12.16 -16.64 -12.54
CA PHE A 773 11.07 -17.40 -11.93
C PHE A 773 11.59 -18.77 -11.47
N ALA A 774 11.31 -19.14 -10.23
CA ALA A 774 11.12 -20.53 -9.85
C ALA A 774 9.64 -20.71 -9.46
N PRO A 775 8.96 -21.79 -9.91
CA PRO A 775 7.58 -22.05 -9.53
C PRO A 775 7.49 -22.35 -8.03
N GLU A 776 6.60 -21.65 -7.31
CA GLU A 776 6.18 -22.07 -5.97
C GLU A 776 5.40 -23.39 -6.08
N THR A 777 6.14 -24.50 -6.05
CA THR A 777 5.61 -25.84 -5.79
C THR A 777 5.50 -26.06 -4.28
N ASP A 778 4.45 -26.81 -3.89
CA ASP A 778 4.16 -27.21 -2.52
C ASP A 778 5.29 -28.08 -1.93
N ASP A 779 6.19 -27.48 -1.14
CA ASP A 779 7.13 -28.23 -0.28
C ASP A 779 6.52 -28.47 1.10
N ASP A 780 5.53 -29.37 1.14
CA ASP A 780 5.19 -30.14 2.35
C ASP A 780 5.55 -31.60 2.06
N ASN A 781 6.85 -31.95 2.16
CA ASN A 781 7.39 -33.25 2.59
C ASN A 781 8.86 -33.40 2.15
N ASN A 782 9.80 -33.35 3.11
CA ASN A 782 10.79 -34.41 3.35
C ASN A 782 11.87 -33.91 4.33
N ASP A 783 11.69 -34.29 5.59
CA ASP A 783 12.76 -34.36 6.58
C ASP A 783 13.15 -35.84 6.68
N ALA A 784 14.28 -36.21 6.09
CA ALA A 784 14.90 -37.51 6.30
C ALA A 784 16.42 -37.36 6.31
N GLY A 785 16.96 -37.43 7.53
CA GLY A 785 18.30 -37.86 7.95
C GLY A 785 19.45 -37.80 6.94
N LYS A 786 20.41 -36.93 7.23
CA LYS A 786 21.81 -37.13 6.83
C LYS A 786 22.40 -38.29 7.63
N GLY A 787 22.76 -39.36 6.93
CA GLY A 787 23.69 -40.41 7.35
C GLY A 787 24.84 -40.45 6.34
N GLU A 788 26.03 -40.70 6.86
CA GLU A 788 27.34 -40.53 6.22
C GLU A 788 27.73 -41.57 5.15
N THR A 789 28.86 -41.24 4.49
CA THR A 789 29.91 -42.11 3.92
C THR A 789 29.88 -42.57 2.45
N ASP A 790 30.94 -42.12 1.76
CA ASP A 790 31.90 -42.85 0.92
C ASP A 790 31.61 -43.26 -0.54
N SER A 791 32.33 -42.54 -1.43
CA SER A 791 33.39 -43.06 -2.34
C SER A 791 33.04 -43.79 -3.65
N SER A 792 33.96 -43.56 -4.61
CA SER A 792 34.23 -44.23 -5.91
C SER A 792 33.27 -43.91 -7.07
N GLU A 793 33.70 -43.30 -8.18
CA GLU A 793 34.70 -43.64 -9.22
C GLU A 793 34.08 -44.33 -10.46
N THR A 794 34.57 -43.88 -11.63
CA THR A 794 34.59 -44.50 -12.98
C THR A 794 33.36 -44.40 -13.90
N ASP A 795 33.52 -43.54 -14.92
CA ASP A 795 33.59 -43.85 -16.36
C ASP A 795 32.62 -44.87 -16.96
N PHE A 796 31.94 -44.50 -18.06
CA PHE A 796 32.08 -45.16 -19.36
C PHE A 796 31.40 -44.35 -20.48
N ASP A 797 32.20 -44.09 -21.51
CA ASP A 797 31.84 -43.60 -22.84
C ASP A 797 30.82 -44.49 -23.58
N ASN A 798 29.98 -43.89 -24.43
CA ASN A 798 30.09 -44.03 -25.90
C ASN A 798 28.88 -43.42 -26.64
N ASN A 799 29.21 -42.48 -27.54
CA ASN A 799 28.83 -42.39 -28.96
C ASN A 799 27.54 -43.09 -29.43
N ASP A 800 26.65 -42.36 -30.13
CA ASP A 800 26.59 -42.47 -31.60
C ASP A 800 25.74 -41.38 -32.26
N ASP A 801 26.12 -41.10 -33.51
CA ASP A 801 25.78 -39.99 -34.39
C ASP A 801 24.34 -39.96 -34.93
N GLY A 802 23.93 -38.79 -35.43
CA GLY A 802 22.66 -38.62 -36.13
C GLY A 802 22.46 -37.23 -36.74
N GLN A 803 23.26 -36.90 -37.74
CA GLN A 803 23.22 -35.67 -38.54
C GLN A 803 22.26 -35.82 -39.74
N SER A 804 21.37 -34.83 -39.96
CA SER A 804 20.78 -34.38 -41.25
C SER A 804 19.58 -33.48 -40.92
N ASP A 805 19.43 -32.21 -41.34
CA ASP A 805 19.63 -31.48 -42.59
C ASP A 805 18.27 -31.06 -43.20
N CYS A 806 18.22 -29.78 -43.60
CA CYS A 806 17.35 -29.13 -44.59
C CYS A 806 15.96 -28.57 -44.22
N ASP A 807 15.90 -27.23 -44.27
CA ASP A 807 15.02 -26.40 -45.12
C ASP A 807 13.49 -26.41 -44.93
N SER A 808 12.97 -25.34 -44.32
CA SER A 808 12.07 -24.32 -44.93
C SER A 808 11.58 -23.30 -43.90
#